data_AF-A0A9J7H5B5-F1
#
_entry.id   AF-A0A9J7H5B5-F1
#
_cell.length_a   1.000
_cell.length_b   1.000
_cell.length_c   1.000
_cell.angle_alpha   90.00
_cell.angle_beta   90.00
_cell.angle_gamma   90.00
#
_symmetry.space_group_name_H-M   'P 1'
#
loop_
_entity.id
_entity.type
_entity.pdbx_description
1 polymer ?
#
loop_
_entity_poly.entity_id
_entity_poly.type
_entity_poly.pdbx_seq_one_letter_code
_entity_poly.pdbx_strand_id
1 'polypeptide(L)'
;MNPEESPKSQLSSTHERTGVYFATGFQKEEKAALTKRSPKVLEALQKLNIQADQAPVIAVLGSGGGLRAHIAYLGVLSEMKELGLLDAVTYLAGVSGSTWALSSFYINNGDMEGMEEELKQRYEENRWQFGESLEKAIQAARRENYSMTDFWAYFVVSRQIRELENSNLSSIKKLVEEGRLPYPIFAAIDGDLQPDWRKRKTQKSWFEFTPHHAGYPALGAYVPITEFGSRFENGKLVKSEPERDLTYLRGLWGSALADIEDIKKFICGEYLRATQGPKPRDILCKETHLPFASCLVVIASDPSKVIFSHAVSFETSLGNLRPCLRKLNKLNTIASGCIVPLNSLHFYPLADMLTDLRAKLKQGHLGAAGPSTYLEAPEMPVDEVLLDLVMAFVKDQNDPSIKDKLQALQQILSAERDEFGEQKYICLAEVVQNWNEISPKEQEQFLEYLLYCFMRTREFHEGMKNSSMNWVRGLLQDIFTFLSKTGICCWRWEWGTVYNFLYKNGNVTDEAMKSREFLHLVDAGLAINTPYPLVLPPAREAHLILSFDFSAGDPLETVRATANYCQCHAIPFPDVREDQLKEWAKAPESCYIFRGETGPVVMHFTLFNKDNCGDHIETWRKKYETMKLSDSYTPDLVTDLLRVSKENVKRNKDNILSEMQKVAGKTGNFLGTNKDCRRDTVQDVQSSRIVEIKISSNPDVTFKEPLKTGNLLGTNKDCQRDRVQDVQSSRTVEIKISNNTDITFKEPLHYLQSGHVLVDPPPVLSPESTISCSFVKKSSSFQGTVGILVYQGPSVHLAFLFSVPFNYALHRIEFALATITEPLSRNLERVFDDITQGNGSPELKAAKSELQTPQGTLKLEHDSLIIKATMSNIHVAKMDVVVETRAP
;
A
#
# COMPACT_ATOMS: atom_id res chain seq x y z
N MET A 1 47.83 60.02 -13.07
CA MET A 1 48.03 58.66 -12.53
C MET A 1 46.70 58.15 -11.99
N ASN A 2 46.56 56.84 -11.83
CA ASN A 2 45.30 56.13 -12.08
C ASN A 2 44.24 56.18 -10.95
N PRO A 3 42.97 55.84 -11.27
CA PRO A 3 41.80 56.16 -10.47
C PRO A 3 41.23 54.96 -9.68
N GLU A 4 40.11 55.25 -9.02
CA GLU A 4 39.14 54.40 -8.32
C GLU A 4 39.06 52.92 -8.73
N GLU A 5 39.09 52.01 -7.74
CA GLU A 5 38.56 50.65 -7.89
C GLU A 5 37.20 50.52 -7.19
N SER A 6 36.22 50.02 -7.95
CA SER A 6 34.89 49.65 -7.43
C SER A 6 34.91 48.28 -6.76
N PRO A 7 34.05 48.02 -5.74
CA PRO A 7 33.88 46.67 -5.21
C PRO A 7 33.20 45.80 -6.26
N LYS A 8 33.96 44.83 -6.81
CA LYS A 8 33.42 43.86 -7.77
C LYS A 8 32.25 43.10 -7.16
N SER A 9 31.17 42.99 -7.93
CA SER A 9 30.00 42.19 -7.60
C SER A 9 30.40 40.74 -7.33
N GLN A 10 30.23 40.27 -6.09
CA GLN A 10 30.16 38.85 -5.83
C GLN A 10 28.86 38.32 -6.43
N LEU A 11 28.97 37.69 -7.59
CA LEU A 11 27.92 36.84 -8.13
C LEU A 11 27.75 35.69 -7.13
N SER A 12 26.67 35.71 -6.36
CA SER A 12 26.45 34.71 -5.30
C SER A 12 26.34 33.33 -5.91
N SER A 13 27.25 32.43 -5.56
CA SER A 13 27.09 31.01 -5.86
C SER A 13 25.78 30.51 -5.29
N THR A 14 25.01 29.81 -6.12
CA THR A 14 23.79 29.10 -5.71
C THR A 14 24.18 27.87 -4.89
N HIS A 15 24.51 28.08 -3.62
CA HIS A 15 24.46 27.00 -2.65
C HIS A 15 23.00 26.61 -2.49
N GLU A 16 22.62 25.45 -3.04
CA GLU A 16 21.37 24.79 -2.69
C GLU A 16 21.36 24.58 -1.17
N ARG A 17 20.23 24.93 -0.54
CA ARG A 17 20.00 24.60 0.87
C ARG A 17 19.98 23.08 0.99
N THR A 18 20.71 22.57 1.98
CA THR A 18 20.75 21.15 2.33
C THR A 18 20.35 20.99 3.78
N GLY A 19 19.71 19.88 4.13
CA GLY A 19 19.25 19.61 5.48
C GLY A 19 17.91 20.24 5.85
N VAL A 20 17.47 19.90 7.07
CA VAL A 20 16.23 20.41 7.66
C VAL A 20 16.41 21.88 8.03
N TYR A 21 15.47 22.71 7.61
CA TYR A 21 15.49 24.14 7.95
C TYR A 21 14.10 24.60 8.43
N PHE A 22 14.11 25.70 9.19
CA PHE A 22 12.91 26.30 9.75
C PHE A 22 12.72 27.70 9.17
N ALA A 23 11.51 28.02 8.74
CA ALA A 23 11.13 29.28 8.12
C ALA A 23 9.71 29.68 8.55
N THR A 24 9.57 30.90 9.07
CA THR A 24 8.30 31.51 9.41
C THR A 24 7.83 32.41 8.26
N GLY A 25 6.73 32.03 7.60
CA GLY A 25 6.17 32.78 6.46
C GLY A 25 6.72 32.34 5.10
N PHE A 26 6.84 33.28 4.16
CA PHE A 26 7.29 32.99 2.78
C PHE A 26 8.64 32.26 2.74
N GLN A 27 8.71 31.17 1.97
CA GLN A 27 9.97 30.58 1.57
C GLN A 27 10.74 31.57 0.68
N LYS A 28 12.08 31.61 0.80
CA LYS A 28 12.94 32.57 0.07
C LYS A 28 12.82 32.36 -1.44
N GLU A 29 12.74 31.10 -1.84
CA GLU A 29 12.68 30.59 -3.20
C GLU A 29 11.29 30.85 -3.81
N GLU A 30 10.22 30.66 -3.04
CA GLU A 30 8.86 31.06 -3.40
C GLU A 30 8.78 32.58 -3.62
N LYS A 31 9.27 33.40 -2.67
CA LYS A 31 9.30 34.86 -2.80
C LYS A 31 10.08 35.32 -4.03
N ALA A 32 11.19 34.66 -4.37
CA ALA A 32 11.96 34.95 -5.57
C ALA A 32 11.15 34.64 -6.86
N ALA A 33 10.50 33.49 -6.92
CA ALA A 33 9.60 33.11 -8.03
C ALA A 33 8.43 34.10 -8.19
N LEU A 34 7.77 34.49 -7.09
CA LEU A 34 6.68 35.48 -7.10
C LEU A 34 7.15 36.86 -7.59
N THR A 35 8.35 37.29 -7.21
CA THR A 35 8.97 38.54 -7.69
C THR A 35 9.17 38.51 -9.21
N LYS A 36 9.43 37.34 -9.80
CA LYS A 36 9.53 37.14 -11.26
C LYS A 36 8.19 36.94 -11.95
N ARG A 37 7.17 36.43 -11.24
CA ARG A 37 5.80 36.24 -11.73
C ARG A 37 5.00 37.55 -11.76
N SER A 38 5.16 38.42 -10.77
CA SER A 38 4.38 39.67 -10.62
C SER A 38 4.35 40.56 -11.88
N PRO A 39 5.46 40.85 -12.58
CA PRO A 39 5.39 41.64 -13.82
C PRO A 39 4.58 40.99 -14.94
N LYS A 40 4.55 39.65 -15.01
CA LYS A 40 3.77 38.92 -16.02
C LYS A 40 2.29 38.90 -15.68
N VAL A 41 1.94 38.86 -14.39
CA VAL A 41 0.56 39.03 -13.93
C VAL A 41 0.04 40.42 -14.30
N LEU A 42 0.86 41.48 -14.13
CA LEU A 42 0.51 42.84 -14.57
C LEU A 42 0.31 42.91 -16.10
N GLU A 43 1.24 42.33 -16.88
CA GLU A 43 1.12 42.26 -18.34
C GLU A 43 -0.14 41.49 -18.79
N ALA A 44 -0.48 40.40 -18.12
CA ALA A 44 -1.69 39.62 -18.38
C ALA A 44 -2.96 40.40 -18.04
N LEU A 45 -3.03 41.05 -16.87
CA LEU A 45 -4.15 41.91 -16.49
C LEU A 45 -4.33 43.06 -17.49
N GLN A 46 -3.23 43.68 -17.95
CA GLN A 46 -3.28 44.71 -18.99
C GLN A 46 -3.87 44.18 -20.31
N LYS A 47 -3.48 42.97 -20.76
CA LYS A 47 -4.08 42.30 -21.94
C LYS A 47 -5.57 41.98 -21.76
N LEU A 48 -6.00 41.75 -20.51
CA LEU A 48 -7.41 41.57 -20.13
C LEU A 48 -8.16 42.91 -19.92
N ASN A 49 -7.54 44.05 -20.24
CA ASN A 49 -8.05 45.41 -20.02
C ASN A 49 -8.27 45.81 -18.54
N ILE A 50 -7.58 45.15 -17.61
CA ILE A 50 -7.60 45.45 -16.18
C ILE A 50 -6.35 46.28 -15.83
N GLN A 51 -6.56 47.50 -15.35
CA GLN A 51 -5.49 48.35 -14.83
C GLN A 51 -5.16 47.97 -13.38
N ALA A 52 -3.87 47.84 -13.06
CA ALA A 52 -3.38 47.47 -11.75
C ALA A 52 -1.98 48.08 -11.51
N ASP A 53 -1.79 48.80 -10.41
CA ASP A 53 -0.47 49.35 -10.03
C ASP A 53 0.43 48.28 -9.38
N GLN A 54 -0.19 47.26 -8.78
CA GLN A 54 0.47 46.11 -8.16
C GLN A 54 -0.28 44.83 -8.54
N ALA A 55 0.45 43.73 -8.73
CA ALA A 55 -0.15 42.44 -9.07
C ALA A 55 -0.97 41.91 -7.87
N PRO A 56 -2.30 41.74 -7.98
CA PRO A 56 -3.06 41.04 -6.96
C PRO A 56 -2.64 39.55 -6.92
N VAL A 57 -2.59 38.97 -5.72
CA VAL A 57 -2.33 37.53 -5.58
C VAL A 57 -3.60 36.76 -5.90
N ILE A 58 -3.60 36.08 -7.05
CA ILE A 58 -4.73 35.27 -7.54
C ILE A 58 -4.33 33.79 -7.47
N ALA A 59 -5.13 32.98 -6.79
CA ALA A 59 -4.90 31.54 -6.67
C ALA A 59 -6.04 30.74 -7.31
N VAL A 60 -5.71 29.65 -8.00
CA VAL A 60 -6.67 28.67 -8.51
C VAL A 60 -6.48 27.36 -7.76
N LEU A 61 -7.58 26.80 -7.25
CA LEU A 61 -7.59 25.61 -6.41
C LEU A 61 -8.43 24.52 -7.08
N GLY A 62 -7.88 23.30 -7.20
CA GLY A 62 -8.60 22.11 -7.63
C GLY A 62 -8.84 21.13 -6.47
N SER A 63 -10.09 20.75 -6.26
CA SER A 63 -10.48 19.74 -5.27
C SER A 63 -10.09 18.31 -5.66
N GLY A 64 -10.08 17.38 -4.71
CA GLY A 64 -9.95 15.96 -5.05
C GLY A 64 -11.18 15.33 -5.72
N GLY A 65 -10.99 14.15 -6.30
CA GLY A 65 -12.05 13.43 -7.01
C GLY A 65 -11.56 12.39 -8.03
N GLY A 66 -10.37 11.80 -7.83
CA GLY A 66 -9.79 10.79 -8.72
C GLY A 66 -9.71 11.27 -10.17
N LEU A 67 -9.99 10.37 -11.12
CA LEU A 67 -9.87 10.64 -12.55
C LEU A 67 -10.84 11.74 -13.03
N ARG A 68 -12.02 11.88 -12.41
CA ARG A 68 -12.94 13.00 -12.68
C ARG A 68 -12.27 14.35 -12.42
N ALA A 69 -11.62 14.51 -11.25
CA ALA A 69 -10.92 15.75 -10.90
C ALA A 69 -9.70 16.01 -11.77
N HIS A 70 -8.99 14.95 -12.22
CA HIS A 70 -7.88 15.09 -13.16
C HIS A 70 -8.35 15.68 -14.50
N ILE A 71 -9.31 15.03 -15.18
CA ILE A 71 -9.81 15.49 -16.49
C ILE A 71 -10.49 16.86 -16.38
N ALA A 72 -11.33 17.07 -15.36
CA ALA A 72 -12.03 18.33 -15.19
C ALA A 72 -11.10 19.50 -14.88
N TYR A 73 -10.02 19.29 -14.11
CA TYR A 73 -9.08 20.38 -13.83
C TYR A 73 -8.19 20.70 -15.04
N LEU A 74 -7.87 19.72 -15.89
CA LEU A 74 -7.22 19.99 -17.17
C LEU A 74 -8.11 20.86 -18.08
N GLY A 75 -9.40 20.57 -18.20
CA GLY A 75 -10.32 21.40 -18.97
C GLY A 75 -10.46 22.83 -18.39
N VAL A 76 -10.50 22.97 -17.06
CA VAL A 76 -10.45 24.30 -16.40
C VAL A 76 -9.17 25.07 -16.78
N LEU A 77 -7.99 24.45 -16.67
CA LEU A 77 -6.71 25.10 -17.01
C LEU A 77 -6.63 25.46 -18.49
N SER A 78 -7.22 24.64 -19.36
CA SER A 78 -7.29 24.87 -20.81
C SER A 78 -8.13 26.09 -21.15
N GLU A 79 -9.39 26.16 -20.72
CA GLU A 79 -10.23 27.34 -20.98
C GLU A 79 -9.67 28.59 -20.27
N MET A 80 -9.05 28.46 -19.09
CA MET A 80 -8.33 29.59 -18.47
C MET A 80 -7.14 30.08 -19.32
N LYS A 81 -6.43 29.20 -20.04
CA LYS A 81 -5.37 29.57 -20.98
C LYS A 81 -5.95 30.20 -22.25
N GLU A 82 -6.97 29.59 -22.85
CA GLU A 82 -7.69 30.11 -24.04
C GLU A 82 -8.26 31.52 -23.81
N LEU A 83 -8.75 31.80 -22.60
CA LEU A 83 -9.31 33.10 -22.21
C LEU A 83 -8.27 34.11 -21.71
N GLY A 84 -6.97 33.74 -21.66
CA GLY A 84 -5.89 34.59 -21.16
C GLY A 84 -5.87 34.80 -19.64
N LEU A 85 -6.75 34.12 -18.89
CA LEU A 85 -6.90 34.24 -17.44
C LEU A 85 -5.73 33.58 -16.69
N LEU A 86 -5.16 32.49 -17.22
CA LEU A 86 -4.12 31.70 -16.55
C LEU A 86 -2.80 32.48 -16.33
N ASP A 87 -2.47 33.43 -17.21
CA ASP A 87 -1.28 34.27 -17.05
C ASP A 87 -1.40 35.30 -15.93
N ALA A 88 -2.64 35.68 -15.57
CA ALA A 88 -2.92 36.52 -14.39
C ALA A 88 -2.87 35.73 -13.07
N VAL A 89 -2.78 34.40 -13.10
CA VAL A 89 -2.74 33.57 -11.90
C VAL A 89 -1.34 33.57 -11.26
N THR A 90 -1.30 33.73 -9.95
CA THR A 90 -0.10 33.67 -9.10
C THR A 90 0.19 32.25 -8.61
N TYR A 91 -0.85 31.53 -8.15
CA TYR A 91 -0.73 30.17 -7.59
C TYR A 91 -1.68 29.17 -8.26
N LEU A 92 -1.20 27.96 -8.49
CA LEU A 92 -2.05 26.78 -8.72
C LEU A 92 -1.92 25.83 -7.54
N ALA A 93 -3.03 25.30 -7.03
CA ALA A 93 -3.01 24.36 -5.92
C ALA A 93 -3.97 23.18 -6.14
N GLY A 94 -3.57 21.98 -5.71
CA GLY A 94 -4.36 20.76 -5.91
C GLY A 94 -4.37 19.78 -4.74
N VAL A 95 -5.46 19.04 -4.61
CA VAL A 95 -5.64 17.85 -3.75
C VAL A 95 -6.00 16.65 -4.63
N SER A 96 -5.56 15.43 -4.26
CA SER A 96 -5.93 14.17 -4.92
C SER A 96 -5.80 14.25 -6.46
N GLY A 97 -6.82 13.83 -7.23
CA GLY A 97 -6.84 13.88 -8.70
C GLY A 97 -6.45 15.22 -9.35
N SER A 98 -6.68 16.37 -8.70
CA SER A 98 -6.21 17.66 -9.23
C SER A 98 -4.68 17.80 -9.18
N THR A 99 -3.98 17.11 -8.27
CA THR A 99 -2.50 17.03 -8.29
C THR A 99 -1.97 16.30 -9.52
N TRP A 100 -2.72 15.31 -10.03
CA TRP A 100 -2.37 14.60 -11.26
C TRP A 100 -2.45 15.55 -12.45
N ALA A 101 -3.50 16.40 -12.51
CA ALA A 101 -3.65 17.42 -13.55
C ALA A 101 -2.53 18.48 -13.50
N LEU A 102 -2.23 19.00 -12.31
CA LEU A 102 -1.14 19.96 -12.13
C LEU A 102 0.21 19.38 -12.52
N SER A 103 0.55 18.17 -12.06
CA SER A 103 1.83 17.54 -12.42
C SER A 103 1.96 17.33 -13.94
N SER A 104 0.91 16.87 -14.64
CA SER A 104 0.93 16.82 -16.12
C SER A 104 1.06 18.22 -16.75
N PHE A 105 0.41 19.25 -16.20
CA PHE A 105 0.49 20.64 -16.68
C PHE A 105 1.91 21.21 -16.64
N TYR A 106 2.62 21.05 -15.51
CA TYR A 106 3.96 21.59 -15.37
C TYR A 106 5.00 20.81 -16.19
N ILE A 107 4.89 19.48 -16.30
CA ILE A 107 5.81 18.67 -17.11
C ILE A 107 5.69 19.01 -18.61
N ASN A 108 4.48 19.27 -19.10
CA ASN A 108 4.26 19.72 -20.48
C ASN A 108 4.49 21.23 -20.67
N ASN A 109 5.23 21.89 -19.77
CA ASN A 109 5.56 23.33 -19.83
C ASN A 109 4.32 24.27 -19.94
N GLY A 110 3.14 23.81 -19.52
CA GLY A 110 1.87 24.52 -19.65
C GLY A 110 1.21 24.41 -21.03
N ASP A 111 1.58 23.44 -21.86
CA ASP A 111 0.97 23.23 -23.18
C ASP A 111 -0.38 22.49 -23.13
N MET A 112 -1.45 23.23 -22.83
CA MET A 112 -2.80 22.67 -22.74
C MET A 112 -3.34 22.04 -24.02
N GLU A 113 -2.91 22.48 -25.22
CA GLU A 113 -3.45 21.97 -26.49
C GLU A 113 -2.92 20.56 -26.75
N GLY A 114 -1.60 20.39 -26.81
CA GLY A 114 -0.96 19.08 -26.91
C GLY A 114 -1.31 18.14 -25.76
N MET A 115 -1.52 18.66 -24.54
CA MET A 115 -1.99 17.86 -23.41
C MET A 115 -3.41 17.31 -23.57
N GLU A 116 -4.34 18.07 -24.16
CA GLU A 116 -5.70 17.57 -24.42
C GLU A 116 -5.74 16.55 -25.54
N GLU A 117 -4.89 16.70 -26.56
CA GLU A 117 -4.72 15.72 -27.63
C GLU A 117 -4.11 14.42 -27.11
N GLU A 118 -2.96 14.48 -26.40
CA GLU A 118 -2.32 13.31 -25.79
C GLU A 118 -3.22 12.68 -24.71
N LEU A 119 -4.04 13.45 -23.99
CA LEU A 119 -5.04 12.88 -23.07
C LEU A 119 -6.09 12.07 -23.84
N LYS A 120 -6.67 12.58 -24.93
CA LYS A 120 -7.67 11.84 -25.73
C LYS A 120 -7.03 10.59 -26.35
N GLN A 121 -5.88 10.74 -27.00
CA GLN A 121 -5.13 9.66 -27.65
C GLN A 121 -4.85 8.49 -26.69
N ARG A 122 -4.36 8.77 -25.46
CA ARG A 122 -4.09 7.73 -24.46
C ARG A 122 -5.31 6.85 -24.14
N TYR A 123 -6.52 7.41 -24.14
CA TYR A 123 -7.76 6.68 -23.88
C TYR A 123 -8.32 6.00 -25.13
N GLU A 124 -8.09 6.56 -26.32
CA GLU A 124 -8.43 5.89 -27.60
C GLU A 124 -7.64 4.60 -27.79
N GLU A 125 -6.34 4.64 -27.54
CA GLU A 125 -5.42 3.51 -27.74
C GLU A 125 -5.35 2.57 -26.53
N ASN A 126 -6.07 2.87 -25.44
CA ASN A 126 -6.05 2.10 -24.19
C ASN A 126 -4.63 1.90 -23.61
N ARG A 127 -3.71 2.87 -23.79
CA ARG A 127 -2.30 2.74 -23.39
C ARG A 127 -2.16 2.45 -21.88
N TRP A 128 -1.28 1.52 -21.54
CA TRP A 128 -0.73 1.34 -20.19
C TRP A 128 0.69 0.74 -20.26
N GLN A 129 1.67 1.42 -19.66
CA GLN A 129 3.07 0.99 -19.63
C GLN A 129 3.30 -0.04 -18.51
N PHE A 130 2.69 -1.23 -18.63
CA PHE A 130 2.73 -2.25 -17.58
C PHE A 130 4.16 -2.70 -17.20
N GLY A 131 5.00 -3.00 -18.18
CA GLY A 131 6.36 -3.51 -17.94
C GLY A 131 7.23 -2.54 -17.15
N GLU A 132 7.19 -1.26 -17.51
CA GLU A 132 7.88 -0.18 -16.79
C GLU A 132 7.27 0.08 -15.41
N SER A 133 5.94 -0.01 -15.29
CA SER A 133 5.22 0.09 -14.01
C SER A 133 5.64 -0.99 -13.01
N LEU A 134 5.72 -2.25 -13.47
CA LEU A 134 6.21 -3.37 -12.68
C LEU A 134 7.66 -3.17 -12.28
N GLU A 135 8.52 -2.76 -13.23
CA GLU A 135 9.93 -2.48 -12.95
C GLU A 135 10.11 -1.39 -11.88
N LYS A 136 9.31 -0.31 -11.95
CA LYS A 136 9.31 0.75 -10.94
C LYS A 136 8.82 0.27 -9.56
N ALA A 137 7.75 -0.52 -9.51
CA ALA A 137 7.26 -1.09 -8.26
C ALA A 137 8.31 -2.03 -7.61
N ILE A 138 9.03 -2.80 -8.42
CA ILE A 138 10.15 -3.63 -8.00
C ILE A 138 11.32 -2.78 -7.47
N GLN A 139 11.74 -1.75 -8.21
CA GLN A 139 12.79 -0.82 -7.77
C GLN A 139 12.42 -0.13 -6.45
N ALA A 140 11.14 0.25 -6.28
CA ALA A 140 10.63 0.80 -5.04
C ALA A 140 10.67 -0.21 -3.89
N ALA A 141 10.34 -1.48 -4.13
CA ALA A 141 10.38 -2.53 -3.11
C ALA A 141 11.78 -2.82 -2.55
N ARG A 142 12.85 -2.37 -3.19
CA ARG A 142 14.20 -2.41 -2.61
C ARG A 142 14.38 -1.45 -1.43
N ARG A 143 13.56 -0.39 -1.32
CA ARG A 143 13.60 0.57 -0.21
C ARG A 143 13.03 -0.03 1.09
N GLU A 144 13.53 0.43 2.23
CA GLU A 144 13.05 0.01 3.56
C GLU A 144 11.64 0.54 3.83
N ASN A 145 11.35 1.78 3.45
CA ASN A 145 10.06 2.47 3.63
C ASN A 145 9.04 2.20 2.51
N TYR A 146 9.07 1.01 1.91
CA TYR A 146 8.06 0.61 0.91
C TYR A 146 6.68 0.49 1.56
N SER A 147 5.64 0.97 0.88
CA SER A 147 4.27 1.02 1.40
C SER A 147 3.22 0.68 0.32
N MET A 148 1.94 0.58 0.71
CA MET A 148 0.83 0.47 -0.25
C MET A 148 0.77 1.63 -1.26
N THR A 149 1.30 2.80 -0.92
CA THR A 149 1.38 3.95 -1.83
C THR A 149 2.25 3.65 -3.05
N ASP A 150 3.31 2.85 -2.91
CA ASP A 150 4.18 2.46 -4.02
C ASP A 150 3.44 1.57 -5.03
N PHE A 151 2.75 0.54 -4.54
CA PHE A 151 1.87 -0.30 -5.37
C PHE A 151 0.76 0.53 -6.04
N TRP A 152 0.09 1.37 -5.25
CA TRP A 152 -0.99 2.25 -5.73
C TRP A 152 -0.52 3.21 -6.82
N ALA A 153 0.63 3.86 -6.64
CA ALA A 153 1.24 4.75 -7.62
C ALA A 153 1.49 4.04 -8.95
N TYR A 154 2.28 2.98 -8.92
CA TYR A 154 2.82 2.36 -10.13
C TYR A 154 1.82 1.45 -10.84
N PHE A 155 0.83 0.83 -10.16
CA PHE A 155 -0.16 -0.03 -10.83
C PHE A 155 -1.54 0.59 -11.00
N VAL A 156 -2.00 1.43 -10.05
CA VAL A 156 -3.38 1.95 -10.11
C VAL A 156 -3.40 3.37 -10.64
N VAL A 157 -2.65 4.31 -10.06
CA VAL A 157 -2.66 5.70 -10.53
C VAL A 157 -2.11 5.79 -11.95
N SER A 158 -0.99 5.14 -12.28
CA SER A 158 -0.45 5.10 -13.65
C SER A 158 -1.45 4.58 -14.69
N ARG A 159 -2.21 3.53 -14.37
CA ARG A 159 -3.29 2.96 -15.21
C ARG A 159 -4.50 3.88 -15.28
N GLN A 160 -4.83 4.56 -14.18
CA GLN A 160 -5.95 5.50 -14.10
C GLN A 160 -5.71 6.74 -14.96
N ILE A 161 -4.49 7.28 -15.03
CA ILE A 161 -4.16 8.44 -15.88
C ILE A 161 -3.52 8.06 -17.23
N ARG A 162 -3.27 6.75 -17.44
CA ARG A 162 -2.57 6.19 -18.62
C ARG A 162 -1.19 6.81 -18.87
N GLU A 163 -0.49 7.16 -17.79
CA GLU A 163 0.76 7.93 -17.80
C GLU A 163 1.72 7.36 -16.75
N LEU A 164 2.98 7.15 -17.12
CA LEU A 164 4.06 6.82 -16.19
C LEU A 164 5.10 7.94 -16.27
N GLU A 165 5.03 8.88 -15.32
CA GLU A 165 5.93 10.03 -15.29
C GLU A 165 7.14 9.74 -14.40
N ASN A 166 8.32 9.80 -15.01
CA ASN A 166 9.61 9.48 -14.41
C ASN A 166 10.33 10.72 -13.88
N SER A 167 9.91 11.91 -14.28
CA SER A 167 10.43 13.19 -13.81
C SER A 167 10.17 13.41 -12.33
N ASN A 168 11.01 14.24 -11.72
CA ASN A 168 10.93 14.67 -10.34
C ASN A 168 10.18 16.02 -10.21
N LEU A 169 9.68 16.32 -9.01
CA LEU A 169 9.01 17.60 -8.72
C LEU A 169 10.03 18.77 -8.78
N SER A 170 11.30 18.51 -8.46
CA SER A 170 12.39 19.47 -8.66
C SER A 170 12.62 19.91 -10.12
N SER A 171 12.20 19.13 -11.14
CA SER A 171 12.37 19.49 -12.55
C SER A 171 11.59 20.76 -12.94
N ILE A 172 10.52 21.06 -12.19
CA ILE A 172 9.59 22.16 -12.43
C ILE A 172 10.17 23.52 -11.96
N LYS A 173 11.21 23.53 -11.11
CA LYS A 173 11.84 24.74 -10.53
C LYS A 173 12.03 25.86 -11.55
N LYS A 174 12.66 25.56 -12.69
CA LYS A 174 13.01 26.56 -13.72
C LYS A 174 11.80 27.32 -14.27
N LEU A 175 10.67 26.64 -14.48
CA LEU A 175 9.46 27.26 -15.04
C LEU A 175 8.86 28.29 -14.09
N VAL A 176 8.96 28.05 -12.79
CA VAL A 176 8.39 28.91 -11.74
C VAL A 176 9.36 29.98 -11.26
N GLU A 177 10.66 29.68 -11.20
CA GLU A 177 11.73 30.66 -10.91
C GLU A 177 11.83 31.74 -11.98
N GLU A 178 11.62 31.39 -13.25
CA GLU A 178 11.48 32.35 -14.35
C GLU A 178 10.09 33.02 -14.40
N GLY A 179 9.17 32.66 -13.49
CA GLY A 179 7.79 33.16 -13.42
C GLY A 179 6.94 32.84 -14.66
N ARG A 180 7.32 31.86 -15.49
CA ARG A 180 6.61 31.51 -16.74
C ARG A 180 5.23 30.93 -16.46
N LEU A 181 5.13 30.07 -15.47
CA LEU A 181 3.88 29.49 -14.98
C LEU A 181 3.58 30.02 -13.57
N PRO A 182 2.34 29.90 -13.07
CA PRO A 182 2.04 30.16 -11.66
C PRO A 182 2.85 29.25 -10.73
N TYR A 183 2.97 29.59 -9.45
CA TYR A 183 3.67 28.76 -8.46
C TYR A 183 2.79 27.60 -7.98
N PRO A 184 3.21 26.32 -8.08
CA PRO A 184 2.38 25.18 -7.67
C PRO A 184 2.52 24.81 -6.21
N ILE A 185 1.40 24.39 -5.63
CA ILE A 185 1.28 23.85 -4.28
C ILE A 185 0.53 22.52 -4.35
N PHE A 186 1.16 21.43 -3.94
CA PHE A 186 0.51 20.12 -3.84
C PHE A 186 0.33 19.73 -2.37
N ALA A 187 -0.83 19.18 -2.03
CA ALA A 187 -1.22 18.90 -0.65
C ALA A 187 -1.24 17.41 -0.32
N ALA A 188 -0.70 17.06 0.85
CA ALA A 188 -0.99 15.82 1.56
C ALA A 188 -1.37 16.14 3.01
N ILE A 189 -1.79 15.11 3.75
CA ILE A 189 -1.87 15.18 5.21
C ILE A 189 -1.07 14.06 5.86
N ASP A 190 -0.74 14.28 7.12
CA ASP A 190 -0.15 13.32 8.02
C ASP A 190 -1.22 12.41 8.63
N GLY A 191 -1.25 11.15 8.21
CA GLY A 191 -2.21 10.14 8.63
C GLY A 191 -2.14 9.82 10.13
N ASP A 192 -0.96 9.89 10.75
CA ASP A 192 -0.82 9.68 12.20
C ASP A 192 -1.51 10.80 13.01
N LEU A 193 -1.64 11.99 12.42
CA LEU A 193 -2.34 13.13 13.00
C LEU A 193 -3.83 13.19 12.63
N GLN A 194 -4.36 12.20 11.89
CA GLN A 194 -5.76 12.16 11.50
C GLN A 194 -6.75 12.13 12.68
N PRO A 195 -6.49 11.44 13.81
CA PRO A 195 -7.37 11.51 14.99
C PRO A 195 -7.45 12.92 15.59
N ASP A 196 -6.34 13.67 15.55
CA ASP A 196 -6.26 15.05 16.02
C ASP A 196 -6.86 16.04 15.01
N TRP A 197 -6.77 15.74 13.71
CA TRP A 197 -7.54 16.44 12.68
C TRP A 197 -9.05 16.28 12.89
N ARG A 198 -9.52 15.03 13.08
CA ARG A 198 -10.96 14.75 13.29
C ARG A 198 -11.51 15.42 14.56
N LYS A 199 -10.71 15.53 15.63
CA LYS A 199 -11.11 16.15 16.91
C LYS A 199 -10.95 17.67 16.98
N ARG A 200 -9.83 18.22 16.48
CA ARG A 200 -9.41 19.61 16.70
C ARG A 200 -9.02 20.35 15.41
N LYS A 201 -9.22 19.74 14.23
CA LYS A 201 -8.86 20.28 12.91
C LYS A 201 -7.41 20.77 12.85
N THR A 202 -6.49 20.07 13.52
CA THR A 202 -5.12 20.55 13.78
C THR A 202 -4.38 20.95 12.49
N GLN A 203 -3.78 22.14 12.48
CA GLN A 203 -3.01 22.63 11.34
C GLN A 203 -1.76 21.77 11.06
N LYS A 204 -1.23 21.12 12.11
CA LYS A 204 -0.06 20.23 12.03
C LYS A 204 -0.26 19.02 11.11
N SER A 205 -1.50 18.65 10.81
CA SER A 205 -1.78 17.57 9.87
C SER A 205 -1.44 17.94 8.42
N TRP A 206 -1.40 19.21 8.05
CA TRP A 206 -1.20 19.61 6.65
C TRP A 206 0.28 19.58 6.26
N PHE A 207 0.54 18.90 5.13
CA PHE A 207 1.86 18.75 4.56
C PHE A 207 1.88 19.32 3.14
N GLU A 208 2.88 20.15 2.86
CA GLU A 208 3.02 20.91 1.62
C GLU A 208 4.16 20.38 0.77
N PHE A 209 3.95 20.32 -0.54
CA PHE A 209 4.98 20.09 -1.54
C PHE A 209 5.00 21.21 -2.58
N THR A 210 6.20 21.65 -2.93
CA THR A 210 6.48 22.62 -4.00
C THR A 210 7.69 22.14 -4.82
N PRO A 211 8.00 22.74 -5.98
CA PRO A 211 9.21 22.42 -6.75
C PRO A 211 10.53 22.66 -5.99
N HIS A 212 10.47 23.35 -4.85
CA HIS A 212 11.63 23.69 -4.04
C HIS A 212 11.71 22.82 -2.78
N HIS A 213 10.59 22.59 -2.08
CA HIS A 213 10.59 22.04 -0.72
C HIS A 213 9.39 21.13 -0.43
N ALA A 214 9.55 20.33 0.63
CA ALA A 214 8.51 19.51 1.25
C ALA A 214 8.50 19.79 2.76
N GLY A 215 7.34 19.89 3.41
CA GLY A 215 7.29 20.08 4.86
C GLY A 215 5.95 20.45 5.48
N TYR A 216 6.00 20.87 6.74
CA TYR A 216 4.85 21.21 7.59
C TYR A 216 4.76 22.74 7.80
N PRO A 217 3.83 23.45 7.13
CA PRO A 217 3.69 24.90 7.30
C PRO A 217 3.38 25.32 8.74
N ALA A 218 2.55 24.54 9.45
CA ALA A 218 2.19 24.81 10.85
C ALA A 218 3.34 24.62 11.86
N LEU A 219 4.42 23.94 11.45
CA LEU A 219 5.67 23.83 12.24
C LEU A 219 6.75 24.77 11.71
N GLY A 220 6.51 25.44 10.58
CA GLY A 220 7.51 26.18 9.82
C GLY A 220 8.70 25.31 9.39
N ALA A 221 8.55 23.99 9.29
CA ALA A 221 9.66 23.05 9.21
C ALA A 221 9.67 22.29 7.88
N TYR A 222 10.80 22.31 7.18
CA TYR A 222 10.90 21.91 5.78
C TYR A 222 12.23 21.23 5.44
N VAL A 223 12.25 20.50 4.33
CA VAL A 223 13.43 20.00 3.62
C VAL A 223 13.37 20.38 2.14
N PRO A 224 14.51 20.46 1.43
CA PRO A 224 14.55 20.48 -0.03
C PRO A 224 13.75 19.31 -0.62
N ILE A 225 13.01 19.54 -1.70
CA ILE A 225 12.22 18.46 -2.33
C ILE A 225 13.11 17.32 -2.83
N THR A 226 14.34 17.63 -3.23
CA THR A 226 15.39 16.68 -3.62
C THR A 226 15.85 15.76 -2.48
N GLU A 227 15.66 16.17 -1.22
CA GLU A 227 15.97 15.38 -0.03
C GLU A 227 14.71 14.69 0.57
N PHE A 228 13.51 14.92 0.01
CA PHE A 228 12.27 14.31 0.50
C PHE A 228 12.34 12.77 0.39
N GLY A 229 12.07 12.09 1.51
CA GLY A 229 12.21 10.65 1.64
C GLY A 229 13.62 10.16 1.98
N SER A 230 14.59 11.05 2.19
CA SER A 230 15.89 10.72 2.79
C SER A 230 15.81 10.56 4.31
N ARG A 231 16.75 9.83 4.91
CA ARG A 231 16.80 9.60 6.37
C ARG A 231 17.55 10.73 7.07
N PHE A 232 16.94 11.30 8.11
CA PHE A 232 17.54 12.33 8.95
C PHE A 232 17.58 11.90 10.42
N GLU A 233 18.50 12.47 11.17
CA GLU A 233 18.54 12.35 12.63
C GLU A 233 19.12 13.64 13.24
N ASN A 234 18.51 14.15 14.30
CA ASN A 234 18.91 15.41 14.95
C ASN A 234 18.99 16.60 13.95
N GLY A 235 18.12 16.61 12.93
CA GLY A 235 18.09 17.61 11.86
C GLY A 235 19.19 17.49 10.79
N LYS A 236 20.04 16.45 10.85
CA LYS A 236 21.11 16.20 9.87
C LYS A 236 20.75 15.04 8.94
N LEU A 237 21.14 15.15 7.67
CA LEU A 237 21.02 14.08 6.68
C LEU A 237 21.94 12.91 7.06
N VAL A 238 21.37 11.72 7.29
CA VAL A 238 22.09 10.49 7.67
C VAL A 238 22.28 9.58 6.45
N LYS A 239 21.24 9.43 5.63
CA LYS A 239 21.27 8.64 4.40
C LYS A 239 20.48 9.39 3.32
N SER A 240 21.18 9.83 2.28
CA SER A 240 20.54 10.40 1.10
C SER A 240 19.86 9.27 0.30
N GLU A 241 18.61 9.51 -0.09
CA GLU A 241 17.81 8.64 -0.94
C GLU A 241 17.46 9.41 -2.23
N PRO A 242 17.40 8.76 -3.41
CA PRO A 242 17.02 9.46 -4.64
C PRO A 242 15.60 10.04 -4.54
N GLU A 243 15.44 11.30 -5.00
CA GLU A 243 14.15 12.00 -5.04
C GLU A 243 13.08 11.12 -5.71
N ARG A 244 11.88 11.14 -5.13
CA ARG A 244 10.75 10.35 -5.63
C ARG A 244 10.24 10.90 -6.95
N ASP A 245 9.89 10.02 -7.87
CA ASP A 245 9.30 10.42 -9.15
C ASP A 245 7.86 10.92 -8.97
N LEU A 246 7.37 11.67 -9.96
CA LEU A 246 6.02 12.22 -9.95
C LEU A 246 4.94 11.13 -9.99
N THR A 247 5.21 9.92 -10.51
CA THR A 247 4.27 8.80 -10.40
C THR A 247 4.02 8.42 -8.95
N TYR A 248 5.09 8.26 -8.14
CA TYR A 248 4.93 8.05 -6.70
C TYR A 248 4.22 9.21 -6.02
N LEU A 249 4.58 10.46 -6.31
CA LEU A 249 3.95 11.62 -5.69
C LEU A 249 2.45 11.73 -6.04
N ARG A 250 2.06 11.44 -7.29
CA ARG A 250 0.66 11.30 -7.71
C ARG A 250 -0.07 10.20 -6.93
N GLY A 251 0.60 9.07 -6.68
CA GLY A 251 0.10 8.01 -5.81
C GLY A 251 -0.08 8.46 -4.36
N LEU A 252 0.89 9.19 -3.80
CA LEU A 252 0.87 9.73 -2.44
C LEU A 252 -0.27 10.73 -2.26
N TRP A 253 -0.35 11.74 -3.13
CA TRP A 253 -1.39 12.76 -3.09
C TRP A 253 -2.78 12.20 -3.39
N GLY A 254 -2.87 11.13 -4.19
CA GLY A 254 -4.12 10.44 -4.56
C GLY A 254 -4.42 9.16 -3.78
N SER A 255 -3.85 8.98 -2.59
CA SER A 255 -3.99 7.79 -1.72
C SER A 255 -5.28 7.80 -0.88
N ALA A 256 -6.41 8.24 -1.43
CA ALA A 256 -7.70 8.33 -0.71
C ALA A 256 -8.18 6.99 -0.09
N LEU A 257 -7.62 5.85 -0.53
CA LEU A 257 -7.92 4.52 0.03
C LEU A 257 -7.08 4.17 1.29
N ALA A 258 -6.22 5.07 1.76
CA ALA A 258 -5.45 4.86 2.98
C ALA A 258 -6.35 4.81 4.25
N ASP A 259 -7.50 5.51 4.24
CA ASP A 259 -8.41 5.55 5.38
C ASP A 259 -9.42 4.39 5.38
N ILE A 260 -9.09 3.32 6.10
CA ILE A 260 -9.96 2.15 6.24
C ILE A 260 -11.27 2.45 6.99
N GLU A 261 -11.34 3.48 7.85
CA GLU A 261 -12.59 3.83 8.55
C GLU A 261 -13.57 4.54 7.63
N ASP A 262 -13.10 5.48 6.81
CA ASP A 262 -13.94 6.21 5.88
C ASP A 262 -14.34 5.35 4.67
N ILE A 263 -13.50 4.38 4.26
CA ILE A 263 -13.92 3.28 3.35
C ILE A 263 -15.06 2.47 3.98
N LYS A 264 -14.93 2.03 5.25
CA LYS A 264 -15.99 1.26 5.93
C LYS A 264 -17.30 2.05 6.01
N LYS A 265 -17.24 3.33 6.38
CA LYS A 265 -18.42 4.23 6.42
C LYS A 265 -19.06 4.38 5.03
N PHE A 266 -18.25 4.52 3.97
CA PHE A 266 -18.75 4.60 2.60
C PHE A 266 -19.48 3.32 2.18
N ILE A 267 -18.88 2.15 2.38
CA ILE A 267 -19.47 0.85 2.04
C ILE A 267 -20.79 0.64 2.82
N CYS A 268 -20.78 0.84 4.14
CA CYS A 268 -22.01 0.73 4.94
C CYS A 268 -23.08 1.75 4.53
N GLY A 269 -22.68 2.97 4.12
CA GLY A 269 -23.58 4.01 3.64
C GLY A 269 -24.29 3.64 2.33
N GLU A 270 -23.54 3.10 1.36
CA GLU A 270 -24.09 2.60 0.09
C GLU A 270 -24.98 1.37 0.30
N TYR A 271 -24.59 0.45 1.21
CA TYR A 271 -25.42 -0.69 1.58
C TYR A 271 -26.78 -0.26 2.17
N LEU A 272 -26.78 0.76 3.05
CA LEU A 272 -28.00 1.34 3.64
C LEU A 272 -28.84 2.14 2.63
N ARG A 273 -28.24 2.65 1.55
CA ARG A 273 -28.98 3.28 0.43
C ARG A 273 -29.62 2.24 -0.48
N ALA A 274 -28.93 1.13 -0.73
CA ALA A 274 -29.43 0.00 -1.53
C ALA A 274 -30.52 -0.81 -0.82
N THR A 275 -30.55 -0.79 0.52
CA THR A 275 -31.52 -1.55 1.33
C THR A 275 -32.41 -0.62 2.16
N GLN A 276 -33.69 -0.45 1.76
CA GLN A 276 -34.69 0.29 2.53
C GLN A 276 -35.18 -0.51 3.77
N GLY A 277 -34.24 -0.89 4.64
CA GLY A 277 -34.46 -1.71 5.84
C GLY A 277 -33.95 -1.05 7.13
N PRO A 278 -34.26 -1.61 8.32
CA PRO A 278 -33.94 -0.99 9.60
C PRO A 278 -32.44 -1.01 9.91
N LYS A 279 -31.98 0.00 10.66
CA LYS A 279 -30.58 0.18 11.09
C LYS A 279 -30.03 -1.09 11.77
N PRO A 280 -28.79 -1.53 11.46
CA PRO A 280 -28.14 -2.59 12.22
C PRO A 280 -27.85 -2.10 13.64
N ARG A 281 -28.30 -2.85 14.63
CA ARG A 281 -27.69 -2.88 15.96
C ARG A 281 -26.70 -4.04 16.00
N ASP A 282 -25.56 -3.79 16.65
CA ASP A 282 -24.61 -4.81 17.13
C ASP A 282 -24.03 -5.74 16.05
N ILE A 283 -23.15 -5.20 15.20
CA ILE A 283 -22.15 -5.99 14.45
C ILE A 283 -20.77 -5.59 14.97
N LEU A 284 -20.30 -6.29 16.00
CA LEU A 284 -18.95 -6.15 16.55
C LEU A 284 -18.03 -7.24 15.97
N CYS A 285 -16.78 -6.85 15.70
CA CYS A 285 -15.72 -7.61 15.06
C CYS A 285 -15.61 -9.12 15.38
N LYS A 286 -15.33 -9.91 14.34
CA LYS A 286 -14.31 -10.96 14.40
C LYS A 286 -13.43 -10.88 13.15
N GLU A 287 -12.12 -10.98 13.34
CA GLU A 287 -11.13 -10.99 12.27
C GLU A 287 -11.10 -12.36 11.57
N THR A 288 -10.89 -12.39 10.26
CA THR A 288 -10.64 -13.62 9.49
C THR A 288 -9.46 -13.41 8.55
N HIS A 289 -8.44 -14.26 8.68
CA HIS A 289 -7.24 -14.22 7.86
C HIS A 289 -7.53 -14.61 6.40
N LEU A 290 -7.07 -13.80 5.43
CA LEU A 290 -6.88 -14.24 4.05
C LEU A 290 -5.45 -14.82 3.88
N PRO A 291 -5.27 -15.97 3.23
CA PRO A 291 -3.94 -16.53 2.98
C PRO A 291 -3.19 -15.79 1.86
N PHE A 292 -1.86 -15.77 1.97
CA PHE A 292 -0.92 -15.03 1.12
C PHE A 292 -1.12 -15.26 -0.40
N ALA A 293 -1.40 -16.50 -0.82
CA ALA A 293 -1.68 -16.87 -2.21
C ALA A 293 -2.91 -16.15 -2.81
N SER A 294 -3.92 -15.82 -1.99
CA SER A 294 -5.11 -15.09 -2.46
C SER A 294 -4.79 -13.65 -2.86
N CYS A 295 -3.82 -13.01 -2.19
CA CYS A 295 -3.35 -11.68 -2.60
C CYS A 295 -2.62 -11.74 -3.95
N LEU A 296 -1.75 -12.74 -4.16
CA LEU A 296 -1.02 -12.95 -5.42
C LEU A 296 -1.96 -13.10 -6.62
N VAL A 297 -2.98 -13.97 -6.53
CA VAL A 297 -3.93 -14.21 -7.64
C VAL A 297 -4.77 -12.97 -7.97
N VAL A 298 -5.15 -12.15 -6.98
CA VAL A 298 -5.93 -10.93 -7.23
C VAL A 298 -5.04 -9.80 -7.77
N ILE A 299 -3.79 -9.68 -7.32
CA ILE A 299 -2.78 -8.76 -7.90
C ILE A 299 -2.53 -9.11 -9.38
N ALA A 300 -2.44 -10.39 -9.71
CA ALA A 300 -2.16 -10.90 -11.05
C ALA A 300 -3.36 -10.78 -12.04
N SER A 301 -4.59 -10.68 -11.54
CA SER A 301 -5.80 -10.64 -12.37
C SER A 301 -6.40 -9.23 -12.52
N ASP A 302 -6.44 -8.43 -11.46
CA ASP A 302 -6.80 -7.01 -11.51
C ASP A 302 -6.35 -6.28 -10.23
N PRO A 303 -5.25 -5.49 -10.26
CA PRO A 303 -4.73 -4.76 -9.10
C PRO A 303 -5.76 -3.94 -8.32
N SER A 304 -6.79 -3.41 -9.01
CA SER A 304 -7.85 -2.64 -8.37
C SER A 304 -8.76 -3.48 -7.46
N LYS A 305 -8.97 -4.76 -7.79
CA LYS A 305 -9.85 -5.67 -7.04
C LYS A 305 -9.24 -6.17 -5.74
N VAL A 306 -7.91 -6.09 -5.57
CA VAL A 306 -7.21 -6.47 -4.32
C VAL A 306 -7.76 -5.65 -3.15
N ILE A 307 -7.80 -4.32 -3.34
CA ILE A 307 -8.16 -3.33 -2.32
C ILE A 307 -9.66 -3.42 -1.98
N PHE A 308 -10.52 -3.57 -3.01
CA PHE A 308 -11.95 -3.80 -2.79
C PHE A 308 -12.25 -5.19 -2.18
N SER A 309 -11.51 -6.25 -2.52
CA SER A 309 -11.74 -7.58 -1.94
C SER A 309 -11.39 -7.63 -0.45
N HIS A 310 -10.35 -6.94 0.01
CA HIS A 310 -10.05 -6.81 1.44
C HIS A 310 -11.10 -5.95 2.17
N ALA A 311 -11.62 -4.89 1.52
CA ALA A 311 -12.70 -4.08 2.10
C ALA A 311 -14.03 -4.84 2.23
N VAL A 312 -14.32 -5.79 1.33
CA VAL A 312 -15.60 -6.56 1.28
C VAL A 312 -15.52 -7.93 1.97
N SER A 313 -14.35 -8.59 2.01
CA SER A 313 -14.18 -9.88 2.69
C SER A 313 -14.33 -9.79 4.22
N PHE A 314 -14.23 -8.59 4.79
CA PHE A 314 -14.59 -8.30 6.18
C PHE A 314 -16.08 -8.58 6.52
N GLU A 315 -16.97 -8.74 5.53
CA GLU A 315 -18.41 -9.00 5.76
C GLU A 315 -18.87 -10.45 5.49
N THR A 316 -18.03 -11.34 4.96
CA THR A 316 -18.49 -12.64 4.42
C THR A 316 -17.74 -13.87 4.96
N SER A 317 -17.88 -14.11 6.27
CA SER A 317 -17.66 -15.45 6.84
C SER A 317 -18.66 -15.77 7.95
N LEU A 318 -19.74 -16.48 7.60
CA LEU A 318 -20.52 -17.30 8.53
C LEU A 318 -21.31 -18.36 7.74
N GLY A 319 -20.80 -19.59 7.72
CA GLY A 319 -21.48 -20.72 7.09
C GLY A 319 -22.64 -21.22 7.95
N ASN A 320 -23.90 -20.93 7.55
CA ASN A 320 -25.09 -21.76 7.87
C ASN A 320 -26.41 -21.24 7.23
N LEU A 321 -26.45 -20.91 5.93
CA LEU A 321 -27.69 -20.42 5.28
C LEU A 321 -27.95 -20.93 3.83
N ARG A 322 -27.77 -22.24 3.60
CA ARG A 322 -28.19 -22.89 2.32
C ARG A 322 -29.65 -22.63 1.89
N PRO A 323 -30.65 -22.37 2.77
CA PRO A 323 -32.00 -22.02 2.33
C PRO A 323 -32.18 -20.61 1.72
N CYS A 324 -31.41 -19.60 2.16
CA CYS A 324 -31.61 -18.22 1.68
C CYS A 324 -31.07 -17.96 0.26
N LEU A 325 -30.07 -18.72 -0.18
CA LEU A 325 -29.50 -18.61 -1.54
C LEU A 325 -30.54 -18.81 -2.65
N ARG A 326 -31.61 -19.60 -2.42
CA ARG A 326 -32.70 -19.77 -3.39
C ARG A 326 -33.62 -18.55 -3.55
N LYS A 327 -33.64 -17.60 -2.59
CA LYS A 327 -34.34 -16.31 -2.75
C LYS A 327 -33.45 -15.24 -3.41
N LEU A 328 -32.14 -15.27 -3.16
CA LEU A 328 -31.18 -14.33 -3.78
C LEU A 328 -31.07 -14.48 -5.30
N ASN A 329 -31.24 -15.70 -5.86
CA ASN A 329 -31.28 -15.90 -7.32
C ASN A 329 -32.42 -15.17 -8.06
N LYS A 330 -33.39 -14.56 -7.37
CA LYS A 330 -34.39 -13.65 -7.97
C LYS A 330 -34.07 -12.15 -7.82
N LEU A 331 -33.07 -11.78 -7.03
CA LEU A 331 -32.61 -10.39 -6.86
C LEU A 331 -31.39 -10.05 -7.74
N ASN A 332 -30.66 -11.07 -8.23
CA ASN A 332 -29.54 -10.92 -9.17
C ASN A 332 -29.92 -10.25 -10.51
N THR A 333 -31.20 -10.01 -10.78
CA THR A 333 -31.69 -9.32 -11.99
C THR A 333 -31.88 -7.80 -11.79
N ILE A 334 -31.76 -7.30 -10.56
CA ILE A 334 -31.98 -5.87 -10.20
C ILE A 334 -30.69 -5.19 -9.74
N ALA A 335 -29.72 -5.95 -9.20
CA ALA A 335 -28.40 -5.44 -8.77
C ALA A 335 -27.34 -5.37 -9.90
N SER A 336 -27.74 -5.56 -11.17
CA SER A 336 -26.84 -5.65 -12.34
C SER A 336 -26.29 -4.31 -12.85
N GLY A 337 -26.51 -3.20 -12.14
CA GLY A 337 -26.06 -1.86 -12.54
C GLY A 337 -24.64 -1.47 -12.09
N CYS A 338 -24.10 -2.09 -11.04
CA CYS A 338 -22.84 -1.63 -10.40
C CYS A 338 -21.77 -2.73 -10.22
N ILE A 339 -22.02 -3.95 -10.70
CA ILE A 339 -21.02 -5.03 -10.70
C ILE A 339 -20.99 -5.64 -12.11
N VAL A 340 -19.90 -5.36 -12.85
CA VAL A 340 -19.64 -5.98 -14.16
C VAL A 340 -19.57 -7.50 -13.97
N PRO A 341 -20.29 -8.32 -14.77
CA PRO A 341 -20.24 -9.76 -14.62
C PRO A 341 -18.82 -10.29 -14.88
N LEU A 342 -18.38 -11.21 -14.02
CA LEU A 342 -17.04 -11.83 -14.02
C LEU A 342 -16.62 -12.46 -15.35
N ASN A 343 -17.55 -12.71 -16.27
CA ASN A 343 -17.33 -13.40 -17.54
C ASN A 343 -17.17 -12.46 -18.76
N SER A 344 -17.10 -11.13 -18.58
CA SER A 344 -16.99 -10.17 -19.70
C SER A 344 -15.84 -9.15 -19.57
N LEU A 345 -14.82 -9.44 -18.75
CA LEU A 345 -13.57 -8.68 -18.70
C LEU A 345 -12.46 -9.56 -19.30
N HIS A 346 -11.91 -9.15 -20.45
CA HIS A 346 -10.80 -9.87 -21.06
C HIS A 346 -9.54 -9.75 -20.19
N PHE A 347 -8.96 -10.90 -19.82
CA PHE A 347 -7.72 -11.00 -19.05
C PHE A 347 -6.51 -10.64 -19.92
N TYR A 348 -6.05 -9.38 -19.86
CA TYR A 348 -4.84 -8.90 -20.56
C TYR A 348 -3.59 -8.67 -19.68
N PRO A 349 -3.66 -8.15 -18.42
CA PRO A 349 -2.46 -7.71 -17.69
C PRO A 349 -1.34 -8.76 -17.53
N LEU A 350 -1.71 -10.02 -17.29
CA LEU A 350 -0.76 -11.12 -17.15
C LEU A 350 -0.08 -11.50 -18.47
N ALA A 351 -0.78 -11.36 -19.60
CA ALA A 351 -0.23 -11.65 -20.92
C ALA A 351 0.81 -10.60 -21.34
N ASP A 352 0.58 -9.33 -20.97
CA ASP A 352 1.53 -8.24 -21.23
C ASP A 352 2.77 -8.36 -20.34
N MET A 353 2.61 -8.74 -19.06
CA MET A 353 3.73 -9.09 -18.18
C MET A 353 4.58 -10.23 -18.76
N LEU A 354 3.93 -11.29 -19.23
CA LEU A 354 4.60 -12.44 -19.86
C LEU A 354 5.31 -12.05 -21.16
N THR A 355 4.78 -11.07 -21.89
CA THR A 355 5.37 -10.58 -23.15
C THR A 355 6.60 -9.70 -22.88
N ASP A 356 6.54 -8.79 -21.90
CA ASP A 356 7.68 -7.95 -21.51
C ASP A 356 8.82 -8.78 -20.87
N LEU A 357 8.52 -9.71 -19.96
CA LEU A 357 9.55 -10.61 -19.42
C LEU A 357 10.21 -11.45 -20.52
N ARG A 358 9.43 -12.02 -21.45
CA ARG A 358 9.98 -12.77 -22.59
C ARG A 358 10.80 -11.88 -23.54
N ALA A 359 10.44 -10.61 -23.71
CA ALA A 359 11.22 -9.66 -24.50
C ALA A 359 12.56 -9.34 -23.82
N LYS A 360 12.56 -9.05 -22.51
CA LYS A 360 13.76 -8.77 -21.71
C LYS A 360 14.69 -9.99 -21.62
N LEU A 361 14.16 -11.20 -21.45
CA LEU A 361 14.92 -12.45 -21.51
C LEU A 361 15.58 -12.68 -22.89
N LYS A 362 14.87 -12.40 -23.98
CA LYS A 362 15.43 -12.49 -25.35
C LYS A 362 16.53 -11.45 -25.61
N GLN A 363 16.38 -10.22 -25.12
CA GLN A 363 17.41 -9.19 -25.25
C GLN A 363 18.69 -9.56 -24.49
N GLY A 364 18.58 -10.20 -23.32
CA GLY A 364 19.72 -10.73 -22.56
C GLY A 364 20.54 -11.82 -23.28
N HIS A 365 19.92 -12.56 -24.21
CA HIS A 365 20.59 -13.61 -25.00
C HIS A 365 21.27 -13.10 -26.27
N LEU A 366 20.88 -11.94 -26.81
CA LEU A 366 21.41 -11.39 -28.07
C LEU A 366 22.79 -10.70 -27.93
N GLY A 367 23.32 -10.59 -26.72
CA GLY A 367 24.62 -9.92 -26.46
C GLY A 367 25.87 -10.76 -26.73
N ALA A 368 25.75 -12.05 -27.10
CA ALA A 368 26.89 -12.97 -27.09
C ALA A 368 26.84 -14.13 -28.11
N ALA A 369 26.70 -13.86 -29.42
CA ALA A 369 27.19 -14.78 -30.46
C ALA A 369 27.38 -14.07 -31.83
N GLY A 370 28.53 -14.29 -32.46
CA GLY A 370 28.70 -14.07 -33.90
C GLY A 370 28.13 -15.25 -34.70
N PRO A 371 27.97 -15.14 -36.04
CA PRO A 371 27.31 -16.17 -36.83
C PRO A 371 28.22 -17.38 -37.06
N SER A 372 27.87 -18.52 -36.47
CA SER A 372 28.34 -19.83 -36.92
C SER A 372 27.18 -20.82 -37.06
N THR A 373 27.00 -21.32 -38.28
CA THR A 373 26.16 -22.48 -38.59
C THR A 373 26.67 -23.73 -37.86
N TYR A 374 25.80 -24.51 -37.23
CA TYR A 374 25.65 -25.97 -37.38
C TYR A 374 24.36 -26.43 -36.67
N LEU A 375 23.85 -27.61 -37.00
CA LEU A 375 22.56 -28.11 -36.49
C LEU A 375 22.69 -28.71 -35.09
N GLU A 376 21.92 -28.20 -34.14
CA GLU A 376 21.41 -28.95 -32.99
C GLU A 376 20.14 -28.25 -32.46
N ALA A 377 19.27 -28.98 -31.75
CA ALA A 377 18.01 -28.44 -31.25
C ALA A 377 18.27 -27.41 -30.13
N PRO A 378 17.47 -26.33 -30.01
CA PRO A 378 17.69 -25.34 -28.96
C PRO A 378 17.41 -25.95 -27.58
N GLU A 379 18.46 -26.11 -26.78
CA GLU A 379 18.34 -26.37 -25.35
C GLU A 379 17.59 -25.19 -24.70
N MET A 380 16.33 -25.39 -24.33
CA MET A 380 15.60 -24.38 -23.56
C MET A 380 16.19 -24.32 -22.14
N PRO A 381 16.55 -23.13 -21.63
CA PRO A 381 17.09 -23.02 -20.28
C PRO A 381 16.12 -23.56 -19.23
N VAL A 382 16.62 -24.32 -18.25
CA VAL A 382 15.84 -24.80 -17.09
C VAL A 382 15.02 -23.67 -16.46
N ASP A 383 15.63 -22.49 -16.34
CA ASP A 383 15.04 -21.30 -15.74
C ASP A 383 13.84 -20.76 -16.55
N GLU A 384 13.89 -20.84 -17.89
CA GLU A 384 12.76 -20.44 -18.74
C GLU A 384 11.60 -21.41 -18.62
N VAL A 385 11.89 -22.73 -18.61
CA VAL A 385 10.85 -23.77 -18.48
C VAL A 385 10.21 -23.77 -17.09
N LEU A 386 11.00 -23.56 -16.03
CA LEU A 386 10.51 -23.40 -14.66
C LEU A 386 9.63 -22.16 -14.51
N LEU A 387 10.04 -21.03 -15.09
CA LEU A 387 9.25 -19.80 -15.07
C LEU A 387 7.93 -20.01 -15.84
N ASP A 388 7.97 -20.55 -17.05
CA ASP A 388 6.78 -20.81 -17.86
C ASP A 388 5.81 -21.80 -17.16
N LEU A 389 6.34 -22.75 -16.39
CA LEU A 389 5.59 -23.70 -15.56
C LEU A 389 4.87 -23.00 -14.39
N VAL A 390 5.61 -22.26 -13.56
CA VAL A 390 5.05 -21.53 -12.42
C VAL A 390 4.00 -20.52 -12.90
N MET A 391 4.26 -19.84 -14.01
CA MET A 391 3.34 -18.90 -14.62
C MET A 391 2.07 -19.57 -15.17
N ALA A 392 2.15 -20.78 -15.73
CA ALA A 392 0.96 -21.54 -16.15
C ALA A 392 0.09 -21.91 -14.93
N PHE A 393 0.69 -22.43 -13.86
CA PHE A 393 -0.01 -22.80 -12.63
C PHE A 393 -0.67 -21.61 -11.91
N VAL A 394 0.00 -20.46 -11.86
CA VAL A 394 -0.57 -19.23 -11.27
C VAL A 394 -1.71 -18.65 -12.11
N LYS A 395 -1.68 -18.85 -13.44
CA LYS A 395 -2.72 -18.36 -14.36
C LYS A 395 -4.00 -19.18 -14.28
N ASP A 396 -3.88 -20.51 -14.28
CA ASP A 396 -4.97 -21.46 -14.06
C ASP A 396 -4.37 -22.76 -13.54
N GLN A 397 -4.71 -23.15 -12.30
CA GLN A 397 -4.18 -24.36 -11.66
C GLN A 397 -4.55 -25.66 -12.42
N ASN A 398 -5.53 -25.60 -13.33
CA ASN A 398 -5.97 -26.71 -14.17
C ASN A 398 -5.47 -26.59 -15.62
N ASP A 399 -4.58 -25.64 -15.95
CA ASP A 399 -4.05 -25.47 -17.31
C ASP A 399 -3.38 -26.78 -17.77
N PRO A 400 -3.88 -27.43 -18.85
CA PRO A 400 -3.37 -28.74 -19.28
C PRO A 400 -1.88 -28.69 -19.66
N SER A 401 -1.35 -27.53 -20.05
CA SER A 401 0.06 -27.36 -20.38
C SER A 401 0.99 -27.43 -19.17
N ILE A 402 0.48 -27.36 -17.94
CA ILE A 402 1.29 -27.52 -16.72
C ILE A 402 1.96 -28.89 -16.70
N LYS A 403 1.23 -29.95 -17.09
CA LYS A 403 1.77 -31.32 -17.13
C LYS A 403 2.84 -31.46 -18.21
N ASP A 404 2.65 -30.83 -19.37
CA ASP A 404 3.63 -30.83 -20.46
C ASP A 404 4.90 -30.03 -20.08
N LYS A 405 4.74 -28.91 -19.38
CA LYS A 405 5.86 -28.09 -18.87
C LYS A 405 6.62 -28.79 -17.73
N LEU A 406 5.90 -29.50 -16.85
CA LEU A 406 6.50 -30.40 -15.85
C LEU A 406 7.28 -31.54 -16.51
N GLN A 407 6.77 -32.13 -17.59
CA GLN A 407 7.47 -33.16 -18.36
C GLN A 407 8.73 -32.60 -19.05
N ALA A 408 8.65 -31.41 -19.65
CA ALA A 408 9.82 -30.74 -20.23
C ALA A 408 10.88 -30.46 -19.17
N LEU A 409 10.47 -29.91 -18.01
CA LEU A 409 11.36 -29.67 -16.87
C LEU A 409 11.98 -30.97 -16.35
N GLN A 410 11.19 -32.04 -16.21
CA GLN A 410 11.67 -33.37 -15.83
C GLN A 410 12.71 -33.92 -16.81
N GLN A 411 12.47 -33.80 -18.12
CA GLN A 411 13.40 -34.29 -19.14
C GLN A 411 14.76 -33.59 -19.03
N ILE A 412 14.78 -32.26 -18.91
CA ILE A 412 16.02 -31.49 -18.78
C ILE A 412 16.77 -31.87 -17.47
N LEU A 413 16.04 -32.04 -16.36
CA LEU A 413 16.62 -32.32 -15.04
C LEU A 413 16.97 -33.81 -14.82
N SER A 414 16.47 -34.72 -15.67
CA SER A 414 16.64 -36.16 -15.48
C SER A 414 18.11 -36.63 -15.51
N ALA A 415 19.01 -35.80 -16.08
CA ALA A 415 20.45 -36.04 -16.10
C ALA A 415 21.20 -35.53 -14.84
N GLU A 416 20.61 -34.68 -13.99
CA GLU A 416 21.31 -34.15 -12.81
C GLU A 416 21.50 -35.24 -11.73
N ARG A 417 22.77 -35.51 -11.43
CA ARG A 417 23.23 -36.32 -10.30
C ARG A 417 23.63 -35.40 -9.14
N ASP A 418 23.45 -35.88 -7.91
CA ASP A 418 24.01 -35.22 -6.74
C ASP A 418 25.47 -35.65 -6.47
N GLU A 419 26.04 -35.13 -5.38
CA GLU A 419 27.43 -35.35 -4.95
C GLU A 419 27.76 -36.82 -4.63
N PHE A 420 26.75 -37.69 -4.50
CA PHE A 420 26.87 -39.12 -4.20
C PHE A 420 26.48 -40.01 -5.38
N GLY A 421 26.11 -39.43 -6.52
CA GLY A 421 25.70 -40.15 -7.73
C GLY A 421 24.24 -40.60 -7.72
N GLU A 422 23.41 -40.12 -6.78
CA GLU A 422 21.96 -40.31 -6.81
C GLU A 422 21.30 -39.30 -7.75
N GLN A 423 20.06 -39.57 -8.17
CA GLN A 423 19.33 -38.69 -9.07
C GLN A 423 18.67 -37.56 -8.27
N LYS A 424 19.01 -36.31 -8.57
CA LYS A 424 18.77 -35.19 -7.65
C LYS A 424 17.30 -34.81 -7.46
N TYR A 425 16.43 -35.22 -8.40
CA TYR A 425 14.99 -34.91 -8.41
C TYR A 425 14.12 -36.17 -8.57
N ILE A 426 14.43 -37.29 -7.88
CA ILE A 426 13.69 -38.56 -7.99
C ILE A 426 12.17 -38.38 -7.89
N CYS A 427 11.68 -37.56 -6.96
CA CYS A 427 10.25 -37.31 -6.78
C CYS A 427 9.57 -36.60 -7.98
N LEU A 428 10.30 -35.86 -8.82
CA LEU A 428 9.72 -35.14 -9.95
C LEU A 428 9.03 -36.09 -10.95
N ALA A 429 9.57 -37.29 -11.15
CA ALA A 429 8.97 -38.29 -12.03
C ALA A 429 7.62 -38.81 -11.53
N GLU A 430 7.51 -39.12 -10.24
CA GLU A 430 6.26 -39.57 -9.61
C GLU A 430 5.20 -38.47 -9.61
N VAL A 431 5.63 -37.22 -9.43
CA VAL A 431 4.75 -36.05 -9.37
C VAL A 431 4.23 -35.66 -10.73
N VAL A 432 5.07 -35.71 -11.76
CA VAL A 432 4.64 -35.52 -13.16
C VAL A 432 3.58 -36.55 -13.56
N GLN A 433 3.75 -37.82 -13.16
CA GLN A 433 2.78 -38.87 -13.45
C GLN A 433 1.44 -38.60 -12.75
N ASN A 434 1.48 -38.34 -11.43
CA ASN A 434 0.31 -38.24 -10.57
C ASN A 434 -0.26 -36.81 -10.42
N TRP A 435 0.23 -35.83 -11.19
CA TRP A 435 -0.09 -34.39 -11.01
C TRP A 435 -1.58 -34.09 -10.77
N ASN A 436 -2.46 -34.71 -11.57
CA ASN A 436 -3.91 -34.48 -11.54
C ASN A 436 -4.63 -35.16 -10.36
N GLU A 437 -3.94 -36.05 -9.63
CA GLU A 437 -4.44 -36.78 -8.45
C GLU A 437 -3.93 -36.16 -7.13
N ILE A 438 -2.91 -35.31 -7.21
CA ILE A 438 -2.34 -34.56 -6.09
C ILE A 438 -3.25 -33.36 -5.76
N SER A 439 -3.41 -33.03 -4.48
CA SER A 439 -4.27 -31.89 -4.09
C SER A 439 -3.66 -30.54 -4.53
N PRO A 440 -4.47 -29.50 -4.82
CA PRO A 440 -3.93 -28.20 -5.27
C PRO A 440 -2.92 -27.57 -4.31
N LYS A 441 -3.09 -27.80 -3.00
CA LYS A 441 -2.15 -27.36 -1.96
C LYS A 441 -0.81 -28.10 -2.02
N GLU A 442 -0.83 -29.38 -2.38
CA GLU A 442 0.39 -30.18 -2.58
C GLU A 442 1.08 -29.84 -3.92
N GLN A 443 0.31 -29.53 -4.97
CA GLN A 443 0.83 -28.98 -6.23
C GLN A 443 1.56 -27.65 -6.02
N GLU A 444 0.97 -26.74 -5.24
CA GLU A 444 1.56 -25.46 -4.84
C GLU A 444 2.88 -25.65 -4.06
N GLN A 445 2.86 -26.48 -3.01
CA GLN A 445 4.05 -26.82 -2.22
C GLN A 445 5.17 -27.45 -3.05
N PHE A 446 4.84 -28.17 -4.12
CA PHE A 446 5.85 -28.72 -5.03
C PHE A 446 6.53 -27.65 -5.88
N LEU A 447 5.77 -26.69 -6.40
CA LEU A 447 6.31 -25.60 -7.21
C LEU A 447 7.17 -24.66 -6.34
N GLU A 448 6.77 -24.41 -5.08
CA GLU A 448 7.61 -23.76 -4.08
C GLU A 448 8.91 -24.53 -3.80
N TYR A 449 8.84 -25.87 -3.68
CA TYR A 449 10.02 -26.72 -3.51
C TYR A 449 10.96 -26.67 -4.73
N LEU A 450 10.42 -26.73 -5.95
CA LEU A 450 11.23 -26.58 -7.17
C LEU A 450 11.91 -25.20 -7.22
N LEU A 451 11.16 -24.12 -7.03
CA LEU A 451 11.71 -22.75 -6.95
C LEU A 451 12.85 -22.66 -5.92
N TYR A 452 12.64 -23.20 -4.71
CA TYR A 452 13.65 -23.26 -3.66
C TYR A 452 14.92 -24.04 -4.09
N CYS A 453 14.76 -25.20 -4.73
CA CYS A 453 15.88 -26.00 -5.23
C CYS A 453 16.71 -25.28 -6.31
N PHE A 454 16.06 -24.55 -7.23
CA PHE A 454 16.76 -23.77 -8.26
C PHE A 454 17.43 -22.53 -7.69
N MET A 455 16.84 -21.88 -6.68
CA MET A 455 17.50 -20.78 -5.96
C MET A 455 18.76 -21.24 -5.19
N ARG A 456 18.78 -22.46 -4.65
CA ARG A 456 19.87 -22.97 -3.79
C ARG A 456 20.98 -23.72 -4.51
N THR A 457 20.74 -24.28 -5.70
CA THR A 457 21.70 -25.16 -6.42
C THR A 457 23.02 -24.48 -6.86
N ARG A 458 23.23 -23.17 -6.61
CA ARG A 458 24.43 -22.42 -7.02
C ARG A 458 25.13 -21.63 -5.92
N GLU A 459 25.34 -22.26 -4.76
CA GLU A 459 26.31 -21.78 -3.75
C GLU A 459 27.59 -22.65 -3.69
N PHE A 460 27.66 -23.78 -4.40
CA PHE A 460 28.74 -24.78 -4.24
C PHE A 460 29.61 -25.06 -5.47
N HIS A 461 29.45 -24.33 -6.57
CA HIS A 461 30.36 -24.38 -7.73
C HIS A 461 30.73 -22.95 -8.17
N GLU A 462 31.70 -22.36 -7.48
CA GLU A 462 32.48 -21.25 -8.03
C GLU A 462 33.31 -21.77 -9.21
N GLY A 463 33.41 -20.99 -10.30
CA GLY A 463 34.45 -21.25 -11.31
C GLY A 463 34.08 -21.21 -12.79
N MET A 464 32.90 -20.72 -13.21
CA MET A 464 32.71 -20.36 -14.62
C MET A 464 31.81 -19.14 -14.85
N LYS A 465 32.22 -18.30 -15.81
CA LYS A 465 31.58 -17.02 -16.16
C LYS A 465 30.20 -17.26 -16.78
N ASN A 466 29.18 -16.51 -16.34
CA ASN A 466 28.02 -16.17 -17.18
C ASN A 466 27.24 -14.97 -16.61
N SER A 467 27.36 -13.80 -17.26
CA SER A 467 26.79 -12.53 -16.75
C SER A 467 25.25 -12.45 -16.85
N SER A 468 24.64 -13.16 -17.81
CA SER A 468 23.19 -13.26 -17.98
C SER A 468 22.51 -13.93 -16.77
N MET A 469 23.17 -14.93 -16.19
CA MET A 469 22.52 -15.86 -15.27
C MET A 469 22.40 -15.32 -13.83
N ASN A 470 23.27 -14.40 -13.43
CA ASN A 470 23.13 -13.65 -12.18
C ASN A 470 22.00 -12.62 -12.25
N TRP A 471 21.70 -12.08 -13.44
CA TRP A 471 20.68 -11.07 -13.65
C TRP A 471 19.26 -11.65 -13.51
N VAL A 472 18.98 -12.82 -14.11
CA VAL A 472 17.68 -13.51 -13.95
C VAL A 472 17.42 -13.87 -12.49
N ARG A 473 18.43 -14.36 -11.76
CA ARG A 473 18.32 -14.67 -10.32
C ARG A 473 17.99 -13.44 -9.49
N GLY A 474 18.65 -12.31 -9.78
CA GLY A 474 18.35 -11.02 -9.14
C GLY A 474 16.91 -10.58 -9.39
N LEU A 475 16.47 -10.62 -10.64
CA LEU A 475 15.12 -10.23 -11.06
C LEU A 475 14.02 -11.03 -10.35
N LEU A 476 14.17 -12.36 -10.21
CA LEU A 476 13.20 -13.19 -9.48
C LEU A 476 13.18 -12.90 -7.98
N GLN A 477 14.34 -12.68 -7.36
CA GLN A 477 14.43 -12.29 -5.94
C GLN A 477 13.82 -10.90 -5.68
N ASP A 478 14.04 -9.96 -6.59
CA ASP A 478 13.44 -8.63 -6.59
C ASP A 478 11.90 -8.69 -6.71
N ILE A 479 11.37 -9.51 -7.63
CA ILE A 479 9.92 -9.76 -7.78
C ILE A 479 9.33 -10.37 -6.50
N PHE A 480 9.98 -11.40 -5.93
CA PHE A 480 9.53 -12.02 -4.67
C PHE A 480 9.54 -11.03 -3.51
N THR A 481 10.55 -10.16 -3.43
CA THR A 481 10.66 -9.09 -2.43
C THR A 481 9.52 -8.08 -2.56
N PHE A 482 9.21 -7.66 -3.80
CA PHE A 482 8.07 -6.80 -4.11
C PHE A 482 6.74 -7.43 -3.68
N LEU A 483 6.47 -8.68 -4.07
CA LEU A 483 5.22 -9.37 -3.74
C LEU A 483 5.08 -9.58 -2.23
N SER A 484 6.17 -9.95 -1.55
CA SER A 484 6.19 -10.14 -0.09
C SER A 484 5.96 -8.84 0.67
N LYS A 485 6.65 -7.75 0.30
CA LYS A 485 6.43 -6.43 0.92
C LYS A 485 5.03 -5.91 0.65
N THR A 486 4.52 -6.04 -0.58
CA THR A 486 3.13 -5.69 -0.92
C THR A 486 2.15 -6.47 -0.05
N GLY A 487 2.33 -7.79 0.11
CA GLY A 487 1.50 -8.60 1.00
C GLY A 487 1.52 -8.15 2.46
N ILE A 488 2.70 -7.79 2.99
CA ILE A 488 2.84 -7.25 4.36
C ILE A 488 2.16 -5.88 4.50
N CYS A 489 2.35 -4.97 3.54
CA CYS A 489 1.72 -3.65 3.55
C CYS A 489 0.19 -3.73 3.38
N CYS A 490 -0.32 -4.65 2.54
CA CYS A 490 -1.75 -4.98 2.45
C CYS A 490 -2.29 -5.44 3.82
N TRP A 491 -1.60 -6.38 4.46
CA TRP A 491 -2.01 -6.95 5.75
C TRP A 491 -2.03 -5.91 6.87
N ARG A 492 -1.04 -5.01 6.91
CA ARG A 492 -0.94 -3.92 7.90
C ARG A 492 -1.79 -2.70 7.57
N TRP A 493 -2.30 -2.62 6.34
CA TRP A 493 -2.85 -1.40 5.74
C TRP A 493 -1.88 -0.20 5.86
N GLU A 494 -0.61 -0.42 5.52
CA GLU A 494 0.47 0.54 5.72
C GLU A 494 0.65 1.43 4.46
N TRP A 495 0.36 2.72 4.57
CA TRP A 495 0.39 3.70 3.48
C TRP A 495 1.32 4.88 3.80
N GLY A 496 1.92 5.46 2.76
CA GLY A 496 2.54 6.77 2.87
C GLY A 496 3.87 6.81 3.62
N THR A 497 4.46 5.65 3.94
CA THR A 497 5.64 5.51 4.79
C THR A 497 6.84 6.26 4.19
N VAL A 498 7.25 7.35 4.82
CA VAL A 498 8.45 8.12 4.45
C VAL A 498 9.27 8.44 5.69
N TYR A 499 10.59 8.55 5.56
CA TYR A 499 11.44 8.93 6.68
C TYR A 499 11.06 10.31 7.23
N ASN A 500 10.94 10.39 8.55
CA ASN A 500 10.64 11.63 9.24
C ASN A 500 11.88 12.52 9.31
N PHE A 501 11.89 13.59 8.51
CA PHE A 501 12.99 14.55 8.55
C PHE A 501 13.13 15.28 9.90
N LEU A 502 12.08 15.27 10.73
CA LEU A 502 12.09 15.84 12.09
C LEU A 502 12.54 14.86 13.18
N TYR A 503 12.95 13.64 12.83
CA TYR A 503 13.36 12.62 13.79
C TYR A 503 14.49 13.08 14.71
N LYS A 504 14.23 13.02 16.02
CA LYS A 504 15.08 13.55 17.11
C LYS A 504 15.50 15.02 16.98
N ASN A 505 14.83 15.82 16.14
CA ASN A 505 15.24 17.21 15.92
C ASN A 505 14.90 18.10 17.13
N GLY A 506 15.94 18.57 17.82
CA GLY A 506 15.82 19.38 19.04
C GLY A 506 15.11 20.73 18.86
N ASN A 507 14.99 21.24 17.63
CA ASN A 507 14.32 22.51 17.33
C ASN A 507 12.78 22.37 17.24
N VAL A 508 12.26 21.15 17.15
CA VAL A 508 10.82 20.88 17.27
C VAL A 508 10.45 20.93 18.77
N THR A 509 9.18 21.18 19.11
CA THR A 509 8.68 21.12 20.50
C THR A 509 7.71 19.97 20.76
N ASP A 510 7.23 19.34 19.69
CA ASP A 510 6.30 18.23 19.70
C ASP A 510 7.06 16.90 19.83
N GLU A 511 6.99 16.27 21.01
CA GLU A 511 7.76 15.05 21.29
C GLU A 511 7.27 13.84 20.47
N ALA A 512 5.98 13.73 20.16
CA ALA A 512 5.45 12.67 19.30
C ALA A 512 5.98 12.81 17.86
N MET A 513 6.07 14.04 17.36
CA MET A 513 6.70 14.36 16.08
C MET A 513 8.19 13.98 16.05
N LYS A 514 8.94 14.17 17.15
CA LYS A 514 10.37 13.82 17.23
C LYS A 514 10.64 12.33 17.39
N SER A 515 9.76 11.60 18.08
CA SER A 515 10.02 10.23 18.51
C SER A 515 9.81 9.18 17.42
N ARG A 516 8.96 9.47 16.41
CA ARG A 516 8.72 8.55 15.29
C ARG A 516 9.78 8.69 14.20
N GLU A 517 10.28 7.57 13.71
CA GLU A 517 11.25 7.51 12.61
C GLU A 517 10.61 7.68 11.22
N PHE A 518 9.32 7.34 11.09
CA PHE A 518 8.55 7.45 9.86
C PHE A 518 7.36 8.40 10.02
N LEU A 519 6.89 8.92 8.89
CA LEU A 519 5.63 9.63 8.69
C LEU A 519 4.75 8.78 7.77
N HIS A 520 3.44 8.82 7.94
CA HIS A 520 2.48 8.18 7.04
C HIS A 520 1.68 9.26 6.28
N LEU A 521 2.25 9.77 5.17
CA LEU A 521 1.62 10.85 4.40
C LEU A 521 0.55 10.31 3.44
N VAL A 522 -0.64 10.88 3.47
CA VAL A 522 -1.82 10.40 2.72
C VAL A 522 -2.59 11.53 2.03
N ASP A 523 -3.56 11.19 1.20
CA ASP A 523 -4.39 12.13 0.43
C ASP A 523 -5.05 13.20 1.33
N ALA A 524 -4.78 14.47 1.04
CA ALA A 524 -5.36 15.60 1.78
C ALA A 524 -6.90 15.68 1.67
N GLY A 525 -7.51 15.00 0.70
CA GLY A 525 -8.95 14.87 0.56
C GLY A 525 -9.63 14.18 1.73
N LEU A 526 -8.88 13.39 2.52
CA LEU A 526 -9.30 12.81 3.79
C LEU A 526 -9.46 13.86 4.91
N ALA A 527 -8.92 15.07 4.73
CA ALA A 527 -9.05 16.17 5.68
C ALA A 527 -10.07 17.23 5.23
N ILE A 528 -9.74 17.95 4.16
CA ILE A 528 -10.65 18.83 3.41
C ILE A 528 -10.33 18.57 1.94
N ASN A 529 -11.36 18.33 1.11
CA ASN A 529 -11.20 18.01 -0.31
C ASN A 529 -10.76 19.21 -1.18
N THR A 530 -9.93 20.12 -0.67
CA THR A 530 -9.43 21.31 -1.38
C THR A 530 -8.24 21.91 -0.63
N PRO A 531 -7.22 22.48 -1.31
CA PRO A 531 -5.97 22.93 -0.68
C PRO A 531 -6.03 24.30 0.00
N TYR A 532 -7.22 24.82 0.37
CA TYR A 532 -7.33 26.10 1.09
C TYR A 532 -6.38 26.24 2.29
N PRO A 533 -6.18 25.22 3.16
CA PRO A 533 -5.28 25.35 4.31
C PRO A 533 -3.81 25.64 3.95
N LEU A 534 -3.40 25.39 2.70
CA LEU A 534 -2.08 25.77 2.18
C LEU A 534 -2.09 27.13 1.45
N VAL A 535 -3.22 27.58 0.91
CA VAL A 535 -3.31 28.88 0.19
C VAL A 535 -3.67 30.05 1.12
N LEU A 536 -4.47 29.81 2.16
CA LEU A 536 -4.93 30.80 3.14
C LEU A 536 -3.93 31.24 4.25
N PRO A 537 -2.76 30.60 4.51
CA PRO A 537 -1.81 31.13 5.49
C PRO A 537 -1.48 32.60 5.21
N PRO A 538 -1.56 33.52 6.20
CA PRO A 538 -1.46 34.96 5.98
C PRO A 538 -0.22 35.40 5.20
N ALA A 539 0.86 34.63 5.28
CA ALA A 539 2.07 34.84 4.50
C ALA A 539 1.80 34.98 3.00
N ARG A 540 0.86 34.23 2.40
CA ARG A 540 0.63 34.24 0.94
C ARG A 540 -0.27 35.37 0.46
N GLU A 541 -0.92 36.11 1.36
CA GLU A 541 -1.75 37.29 1.07
C GLU A 541 -2.70 37.11 -0.14
N ALA A 542 -3.40 35.96 -0.23
CA ALA A 542 -4.32 35.69 -1.32
C ALA A 542 -5.44 36.75 -1.37
N HIS A 543 -5.60 37.41 -2.53
CA HIS A 543 -6.60 38.46 -2.74
C HIS A 543 -7.90 37.89 -3.36
N LEU A 544 -7.73 36.98 -4.34
CA LEU A 544 -8.80 36.28 -5.04
C LEU A 544 -8.48 34.79 -5.14
N ILE A 545 -9.44 33.95 -4.78
CA ILE A 545 -9.37 32.50 -4.90
C ILE A 545 -10.43 32.02 -5.89
N LEU A 546 -10.01 31.30 -6.93
CA LEU A 546 -10.87 30.59 -7.87
C LEU A 546 -10.85 29.10 -7.52
N SER A 547 -11.87 28.64 -6.79
CA SER A 547 -11.98 27.28 -6.23
C SER A 547 -12.88 26.41 -7.10
N PHE A 548 -12.30 25.46 -7.82
CA PHE A 548 -13.04 24.51 -8.65
C PHE A 548 -13.30 23.21 -7.87
N ASP A 549 -14.57 22.90 -7.67
CA ASP A 549 -15.02 21.72 -6.96
C ASP A 549 -15.53 20.62 -7.90
N PHE A 550 -14.87 19.47 -7.77
CA PHE A 550 -15.03 18.22 -8.48
C PHE A 550 -15.46 17.11 -7.51
N SER A 551 -16.00 17.43 -6.33
CA SER A 551 -16.46 16.47 -5.33
C SER A 551 -17.64 15.65 -5.85
N ALA A 552 -17.77 14.39 -5.40
CA ALA A 552 -18.90 13.54 -5.79
C ALA A 552 -20.17 13.78 -4.93
N GLY A 553 -20.01 14.39 -3.75
CA GLY A 553 -21.08 14.63 -2.77
C GLY A 553 -21.71 16.02 -2.91
N ASP A 554 -21.91 16.68 -1.76
CA ASP A 554 -22.30 18.09 -1.71
C ASP A 554 -21.16 18.96 -2.28
N PRO A 555 -21.37 19.72 -3.36
CA PRO A 555 -20.34 20.52 -4.00
C PRO A 555 -19.88 21.70 -3.12
N LEU A 556 -20.64 22.07 -2.09
CA LEU A 556 -20.33 23.17 -1.17
C LEU A 556 -19.70 22.69 0.16
N GLU A 557 -19.52 21.37 0.34
CA GLU A 557 -18.86 20.81 1.55
C GLU A 557 -17.44 21.31 1.71
N THR A 558 -16.70 21.49 0.61
CA THR A 558 -15.33 22.03 0.63
C THR A 558 -15.25 23.44 1.19
N VAL A 559 -16.21 24.31 0.85
CA VAL A 559 -16.35 25.67 1.38
C VAL A 559 -16.77 25.63 2.85
N ARG A 560 -17.77 24.82 3.20
CA ARG A 560 -18.25 24.60 4.57
C ARG A 560 -17.14 24.15 5.52
N ALA A 561 -16.41 23.10 5.14
CA ALA A 561 -15.31 22.55 5.91
C ALA A 561 -14.13 23.54 6.04
N THR A 562 -13.86 24.31 4.98
CA THR A 562 -12.84 25.37 5.01
C THR A 562 -13.21 26.49 5.97
N ALA A 563 -14.46 26.99 5.93
CA ALA A 563 -14.90 28.06 6.83
C ALA A 563 -14.82 27.62 8.30
N ASN A 564 -15.24 26.38 8.61
CA ASN A 564 -15.10 25.78 9.95
C ASN A 564 -13.62 25.70 10.38
N TYR A 565 -12.73 25.19 9.52
CA TYR A 565 -11.28 25.19 9.78
C TYR A 565 -10.73 26.59 10.04
N CYS A 566 -11.11 27.58 9.22
CA CYS A 566 -10.65 28.96 9.38
C CYS A 566 -11.14 29.58 10.70
N GLN A 567 -12.41 29.32 11.08
CA GLN A 567 -12.98 29.74 12.35
C GLN A 567 -12.25 29.11 13.55
N CYS A 568 -11.89 27.82 13.49
CA CYS A 568 -11.13 27.14 14.54
C CYS A 568 -9.73 27.75 14.77
N HIS A 569 -9.13 28.37 13.75
CA HIS A 569 -7.75 28.87 13.79
C HIS A 569 -7.61 30.38 13.62
N ALA A 570 -8.72 31.13 13.68
CA ALA A 570 -8.76 32.58 13.46
C ALA A 570 -8.11 33.04 12.13
N ILE A 571 -8.24 32.23 11.07
CA ILE A 571 -7.80 32.59 9.71
C ILE A 571 -8.90 33.43 9.05
N PRO A 572 -8.60 34.60 8.45
CA PRO A 572 -9.57 35.38 7.68
C PRO A 572 -10.11 34.59 6.49
N PHE A 573 -11.42 34.35 6.46
CA PHE A 573 -12.14 33.69 5.39
C PHE A 573 -13.55 34.29 5.29
N PRO A 574 -14.18 34.34 4.10
CA PRO A 574 -15.57 34.79 3.98
C PRO A 574 -16.55 34.02 4.88
N ASP A 575 -17.51 34.74 5.46
CA ASP A 575 -18.60 34.12 6.22
C ASP A 575 -19.49 33.29 5.31
N VAL A 576 -19.88 32.10 5.79
CA VAL A 576 -20.78 31.18 5.08
C VAL A 576 -21.90 30.74 6.00
N ARG A 577 -23.14 30.72 5.50
CA ARG A 577 -24.31 30.31 6.27
C ARG A 577 -24.76 28.91 5.87
N GLU A 578 -24.88 28.06 6.87
CA GLU A 578 -25.09 26.62 6.69
C GLU A 578 -26.45 26.26 6.08
N ASP A 579 -27.49 27.05 6.36
CA ASP A 579 -28.81 26.94 5.75
C ASP A 579 -28.78 27.28 4.26
N GLN A 580 -28.09 28.37 3.89
CA GLN A 580 -27.90 28.83 2.53
C GLN A 580 -27.07 27.85 1.69
N LEU A 581 -25.96 27.31 2.24
CA LEU A 581 -25.19 26.27 1.56
C LEU A 581 -26.03 25.01 1.29
N LYS A 582 -26.86 24.59 2.26
CA LYS A 582 -27.78 23.45 2.10
C LYS A 582 -28.89 23.69 1.07
N GLU A 583 -29.32 24.93 0.87
CA GLU A 583 -30.29 25.28 -0.17
C GLU A 583 -29.64 25.22 -1.56
N TRP A 584 -28.50 25.89 -1.73
CA TRP A 584 -27.71 25.90 -2.96
C TRP A 584 -27.24 24.51 -3.39
N ALA A 585 -26.82 23.64 -2.46
CA ALA A 585 -26.36 22.29 -2.73
C ALA A 585 -27.40 21.38 -3.41
N LYS A 586 -28.71 21.65 -3.23
CA LYS A 586 -29.80 20.87 -3.86
C LYS A 586 -29.85 21.06 -5.37
N ALA A 587 -29.48 22.24 -5.85
CA ALA A 587 -29.67 22.66 -7.23
C ALA A 587 -28.57 23.67 -7.61
N PRO A 588 -27.30 23.22 -7.70
CA PRO A 588 -26.16 24.12 -7.75
C PRO A 588 -26.07 24.94 -9.05
N GLU A 589 -25.62 26.19 -8.89
CA GLU A 589 -25.24 27.12 -9.96
C GLU A 589 -23.75 26.96 -10.30
N SER A 590 -23.34 27.42 -11.49
CA SER A 590 -21.96 27.26 -11.97
C SER A 590 -20.91 28.02 -11.14
N CYS A 591 -21.28 29.11 -10.43
CA CYS A 591 -20.36 29.85 -9.56
C CYS A 591 -21.07 30.55 -8.39
N TYR A 592 -20.43 30.57 -7.22
CA TYR A 592 -20.82 31.36 -6.04
C TYR A 592 -19.68 32.30 -5.63
N ILE A 593 -19.98 33.55 -5.26
CA ILE A 593 -18.98 34.54 -4.85
C ILE A 593 -19.16 34.87 -3.36
N PHE A 594 -18.21 34.47 -2.54
CA PHE A 594 -18.18 34.75 -1.11
C PHE A 594 -17.22 35.91 -0.80
N ARG A 595 -17.61 36.77 0.15
CA ARG A 595 -16.83 37.93 0.60
C ARG A 595 -16.90 38.04 2.12
N GLY A 596 -15.76 38.27 2.75
CA GLY A 596 -15.67 38.73 4.14
C GLY A 596 -15.25 40.21 4.20
N GLU A 597 -15.26 40.79 5.40
CA GLU A 597 -14.64 42.11 5.64
C GLU A 597 -13.11 42.06 5.50
N THR A 598 -12.51 40.92 5.85
CA THR A 598 -11.08 40.64 5.80
C THR A 598 -10.79 39.29 5.16
N GLY A 599 -9.68 39.15 4.45
CA GLY A 599 -9.29 37.91 3.75
C GLY A 599 -9.62 37.92 2.25
N PRO A 600 -9.44 36.79 1.55
CA PRO A 600 -9.66 36.69 0.11
C PRO A 600 -11.14 36.79 -0.27
N VAL A 601 -11.39 37.31 -1.48
CA VAL A 601 -12.64 37.01 -2.19
C VAL A 601 -12.55 35.56 -2.70
N VAL A 602 -13.60 34.78 -2.52
CA VAL A 602 -13.65 33.38 -2.97
C VAL A 602 -14.73 33.24 -4.05
N MET A 603 -14.33 32.92 -5.27
CA MET A 603 -15.22 32.41 -6.30
C MET A 603 -15.15 30.89 -6.29
N HIS A 604 -16.29 30.23 -6.09
CA HIS A 604 -16.39 28.79 -5.98
C HIS A 604 -17.25 28.22 -7.11
N PHE A 605 -16.65 27.35 -7.93
CA PHE A 605 -17.23 26.79 -9.15
C PHE A 605 -17.61 25.33 -8.92
N THR A 606 -18.84 24.96 -9.25
CA THR A 606 -19.31 23.57 -9.09
C THR A 606 -19.26 22.84 -10.43
N LEU A 607 -18.65 21.64 -10.48
CA LEU A 607 -18.45 20.90 -11.73
C LEU A 607 -19.74 20.61 -12.49
N PHE A 608 -20.73 20.02 -11.81
CA PHE A 608 -22.03 19.66 -12.38
C PHE A 608 -23.11 20.56 -11.77
N ASN A 609 -23.73 21.38 -12.60
CA ASN A 609 -24.64 22.46 -12.20
C ASN A 609 -25.81 22.59 -13.18
N LYS A 610 -26.79 23.44 -12.85
CA LYS A 610 -27.95 23.70 -13.72
C LYS A 610 -27.55 24.17 -15.12
N ASP A 611 -26.51 24.99 -15.22
CA ASP A 611 -26.13 25.69 -16.45
C ASP A 611 -25.54 24.75 -17.51
N ASN A 612 -24.86 23.68 -17.08
CA ASN A 612 -24.18 22.71 -17.94
C ASN A 612 -24.81 21.30 -17.96
N CYS A 613 -25.61 20.93 -16.94
CA CYS A 613 -26.27 19.63 -16.83
C CYS A 613 -27.81 19.69 -16.89
N GLY A 614 -28.42 20.88 -16.82
CA GLY A 614 -29.87 21.04 -16.66
C GLY A 614 -30.38 20.31 -15.40
N ASP A 615 -31.54 19.67 -15.51
CA ASP A 615 -32.13 18.87 -14.42
C ASP A 615 -31.44 17.51 -14.21
N HIS A 616 -30.38 17.18 -14.96
CA HIS A 616 -29.74 15.86 -14.97
C HIS A 616 -28.44 15.77 -14.16
N ILE A 617 -28.19 16.69 -13.22
CA ILE A 617 -26.97 16.78 -12.39
C ILE A 617 -26.61 15.43 -11.76
N GLU A 618 -27.59 14.70 -11.20
CA GLU A 618 -27.36 13.41 -10.55
C GLU A 618 -26.98 12.30 -11.55
N THR A 619 -27.48 12.36 -12.79
CA THR A 619 -27.05 11.47 -13.87
C THR A 619 -25.60 11.73 -14.24
N TRP A 620 -25.17 13.00 -14.29
CA TRP A 620 -23.77 13.36 -14.53
C TRP A 620 -22.84 12.93 -13.39
N ARG A 621 -23.26 13.07 -12.13
CA ARG A 621 -22.49 12.55 -10.97
C ARG A 621 -22.25 11.04 -11.07
N LYS A 622 -23.29 10.25 -11.38
CA LYS A 622 -23.19 8.79 -11.59
C LYS A 622 -22.40 8.40 -12.84
N LYS A 623 -22.48 9.19 -13.91
CA LYS A 623 -21.67 8.99 -15.13
C LYS A 623 -20.15 9.09 -14.85
N TYR A 624 -19.76 9.89 -13.84
CA TYR A 624 -18.39 10.21 -13.47
C TYR A 624 -18.08 9.97 -11.98
N GLU A 625 -18.36 8.78 -11.45
CA GLU A 625 -18.04 8.43 -10.05
C GLU A 625 -16.54 8.50 -9.72
N THR A 626 -16.18 8.75 -8.46
CA THR A 626 -14.78 8.95 -8.03
C THR A 626 -13.89 7.72 -8.22
N MET A 627 -14.46 6.53 -8.04
CA MET A 627 -13.76 5.24 -8.16
C MET A 627 -13.92 4.59 -9.54
N LYS A 628 -14.47 5.32 -10.52
CA LYS A 628 -14.67 4.82 -11.88
C LYS A 628 -13.32 4.52 -12.54
N LEU A 629 -13.15 3.28 -13.02
CA LEU A 629 -11.89 2.82 -13.63
C LEU A 629 -11.68 3.44 -15.02
N SER A 630 -10.44 3.77 -15.36
CA SER A 630 -10.03 4.35 -16.66
C SER A 630 -10.41 3.50 -17.88
N ASP A 631 -10.57 2.18 -17.74
CA ASP A 631 -11.05 1.29 -18.81
C ASP A 631 -12.56 1.47 -19.10
N SER A 632 -13.29 2.15 -18.21
CA SER A 632 -14.69 2.55 -18.39
C SER A 632 -14.87 4.03 -18.77
N TYR A 633 -13.76 4.75 -19.00
CA TYR A 633 -13.74 6.07 -19.64
C TYR A 633 -13.47 5.89 -21.13
N THR A 634 -14.48 6.08 -21.96
CA THR A 634 -14.31 6.18 -23.42
C THR A 634 -13.76 7.57 -23.79
N PRO A 635 -13.19 7.75 -24.99
CA PRO A 635 -12.78 9.07 -25.50
C PRO A 635 -13.91 10.10 -25.47
N ASP A 636 -15.15 9.68 -25.74
CA ASP A 636 -16.35 10.51 -25.61
C ASP A 636 -16.58 10.98 -24.16
N LEU A 637 -16.38 10.10 -23.17
CA LEU A 637 -16.54 10.45 -21.75
C LEU A 637 -15.47 11.45 -21.30
N VAL A 638 -14.23 11.30 -21.78
CA VAL A 638 -13.14 12.27 -21.54
C VAL A 638 -13.49 13.62 -22.17
N THR A 639 -13.92 13.61 -23.44
CA THR A 639 -14.26 14.82 -24.21
C THR A 639 -15.47 15.56 -23.63
N ASP A 640 -16.52 14.84 -23.20
CA ASP A 640 -17.68 15.42 -22.52
C ASP A 640 -17.28 16.10 -21.21
N LEU A 641 -16.42 15.47 -20.41
CA LEU A 641 -16.00 16.01 -19.11
C LEU A 641 -15.08 17.22 -19.27
N LEU A 642 -14.16 17.19 -20.25
CA LEU A 642 -13.40 18.38 -20.66
C LEU A 642 -14.35 19.51 -21.04
N ARG A 643 -15.29 19.29 -21.97
CA ARG A 643 -16.28 20.30 -22.41
C ARG A 643 -17.06 20.90 -21.24
N VAL A 644 -17.64 20.07 -20.37
CA VAL A 644 -18.42 20.51 -19.20
C VAL A 644 -17.59 21.35 -18.24
N SER A 645 -16.32 21.00 -18.02
CA SER A 645 -15.41 21.77 -17.17
C SER A 645 -14.95 23.10 -17.81
N LYS A 646 -14.69 23.12 -19.12
CA LYS A 646 -14.43 24.35 -19.90
C LYS A 646 -15.60 25.31 -19.83
N GLU A 647 -16.82 24.82 -20.04
CA GLU A 647 -18.04 25.64 -19.99
C GLU A 647 -18.21 26.40 -18.66
N ASN A 648 -17.81 25.81 -17.52
CA ASN A 648 -17.90 26.48 -16.22
C ASN A 648 -17.02 27.73 -16.10
N VAL A 649 -15.79 27.66 -16.65
CA VAL A 649 -14.89 28.82 -16.74
C VAL A 649 -15.45 29.83 -17.76
N LYS A 650 -15.82 29.35 -18.95
CA LYS A 650 -16.30 30.19 -20.07
C LYS A 650 -17.51 31.03 -19.70
N ARG A 651 -18.53 30.41 -19.09
CA ARG A 651 -19.78 31.07 -18.65
C ARG A 651 -19.55 32.12 -17.57
N ASN A 652 -18.50 31.95 -16.76
CA ASN A 652 -18.18 32.84 -15.65
C ASN A 652 -17.00 33.79 -15.94
N LYS A 653 -16.54 33.88 -17.20
CA LYS A 653 -15.44 34.76 -17.61
C LYS A 653 -15.62 36.19 -17.10
N ASP A 654 -16.79 36.78 -17.33
CA ASP A 654 -17.05 38.18 -16.98
C ASP A 654 -17.12 38.39 -15.46
N ASN A 655 -17.62 37.39 -14.72
CA ASN A 655 -17.56 37.37 -13.25
C ASN A 655 -16.10 37.33 -12.76
N ILE A 656 -15.26 36.46 -13.35
CA ILE A 656 -13.84 36.35 -13.00
C ILE A 656 -13.11 37.68 -13.28
N LEU A 657 -13.32 38.27 -14.47
CA LEU A 657 -12.73 39.56 -14.82
C LEU A 657 -13.20 40.69 -13.90
N SER A 658 -14.49 40.71 -13.52
CA SER A 658 -15.03 41.68 -12.56
C SER A 658 -14.38 41.55 -11.18
N GLU A 659 -14.12 40.33 -10.71
CA GLU A 659 -13.42 40.14 -9.43
C GLU A 659 -11.93 40.46 -9.52
N MET A 660 -11.24 40.06 -10.59
CA MET A 660 -9.85 40.45 -10.85
C MET A 660 -9.69 41.98 -10.85
N GLN A 661 -10.60 42.71 -11.49
CA GLN A 661 -10.59 44.18 -11.51
C GLN A 661 -10.82 44.78 -10.11
N LYS A 662 -11.74 44.20 -9.31
CA LYS A 662 -12.02 44.67 -7.93
C LYS A 662 -10.84 44.45 -6.98
N VAL A 663 -10.09 43.35 -7.12
CA VAL A 663 -8.91 43.11 -6.27
C VAL A 663 -7.69 43.88 -6.74
N ALA A 664 -7.51 44.07 -8.06
CA ALA A 664 -6.46 44.92 -8.63
C ALA A 664 -6.52 46.36 -8.11
N GLY A 665 -7.72 46.93 -7.97
CA GLY A 665 -7.93 48.29 -7.45
C GLY A 665 -7.82 48.45 -5.93
N LYS A 666 -7.62 47.37 -5.15
CA LYS A 666 -7.61 47.40 -3.67
C LYS A 666 -6.23 47.31 -3.04
N THR A 667 -5.17 47.05 -3.80
CA THR A 667 -3.80 46.77 -3.32
C THR A 667 -3.09 47.94 -2.62
N GLY A 668 -3.70 49.14 -2.57
CA GLY A 668 -3.09 50.34 -1.96
C GLY A 668 -3.16 50.48 -0.43
N ASN A 669 -3.90 49.63 0.30
CA ASN A 669 -4.35 49.96 1.68
C ASN A 669 -4.10 48.91 2.79
N PHE A 670 -3.11 48.02 2.66
CA PHE A 670 -2.82 47.00 3.70
C PHE A 670 -1.80 47.40 4.79
N LEU A 671 -1.43 48.68 4.89
CA LEU A 671 -0.54 49.22 5.92
C LEU A 671 -1.09 50.53 6.52
N GLY A 672 -1.86 50.45 7.61
CA GLY A 672 -2.27 51.65 8.36
C GLY A 672 -3.38 51.44 9.39
N THR A 673 -3.07 51.67 10.67
CA THR A 673 -4.05 51.73 11.76
C THR A 673 -4.69 53.13 11.89
N ASN A 674 -5.94 53.29 11.44
CA ASN A 674 -6.98 54.19 11.98
C ASN A 674 -8.28 53.96 11.17
N LYS A 675 -9.44 53.69 11.78
CA LYS A 675 -10.36 54.63 12.46
C LYS A 675 -10.84 55.79 11.58
N ASP A 676 -12.18 55.87 11.48
CA ASP A 676 -13.02 56.86 10.80
C ASP A 676 -12.86 56.95 9.27
N CYS A 677 -13.86 56.58 8.47
CA CYS A 677 -15.11 57.33 8.41
C CYS A 677 -16.34 56.54 7.90
N ARG A 678 -17.45 56.80 8.60
CA ARG A 678 -18.79 57.21 8.13
C ARG A 678 -19.60 56.36 7.13
N ARG A 679 -20.87 56.17 7.50
CA ARG A 679 -21.97 55.81 6.61
C ARG A 679 -22.26 56.97 5.66
N ASP A 680 -22.43 56.67 4.39
CA ASP A 680 -23.34 57.38 3.49
C ASP A 680 -24.15 56.33 2.69
N THR A 681 -25.37 56.70 2.29
CA THR A 681 -26.46 55.77 1.99
C THR A 681 -26.64 55.41 0.51
N VAL A 682 -26.73 54.10 0.25
CA VAL A 682 -27.66 53.39 -0.67
C VAL A 682 -27.88 53.93 -2.10
N GLN A 683 -27.58 53.07 -3.08
CA GLN A 683 -28.49 52.80 -4.21
C GLN A 683 -28.45 51.31 -4.60
N ASP A 684 -29.60 50.77 -5.01
CA ASP A 684 -29.90 49.32 -5.06
C ASP A 684 -29.19 48.53 -6.18
N VAL A 685 -28.68 47.34 -5.82
CA VAL A 685 -28.86 46.09 -6.57
C VAL A 685 -29.12 44.96 -5.56
N GLN A 686 -30.01 44.01 -5.88
CA GLN A 686 -30.69 43.16 -4.90
C GLN A 686 -29.88 41.96 -4.34
N SER A 687 -30.12 41.70 -3.04
CA SER A 687 -29.74 40.52 -2.24
C SER A 687 -28.22 40.38 -1.93
N SER A 688 -27.80 39.97 -0.73
CA SER A 688 -28.51 39.33 0.38
C SER A 688 -28.02 39.85 1.77
N ARG A 689 -28.77 39.56 2.85
CA ARG A 689 -28.61 40.19 4.18
C ARG A 689 -27.53 39.56 5.06
N ILE A 690 -26.76 40.39 5.79
CA ILE A 690 -25.76 40.04 6.82
C ILE A 690 -26.34 40.28 8.24
N VAL A 691 -26.08 39.38 9.20
CA VAL A 691 -26.24 39.58 10.66
C VAL A 691 -25.23 38.70 11.42
N GLU A 692 -24.39 39.27 12.30
CA GLU A 692 -23.48 38.57 13.22
C GLU A 692 -24.01 38.53 14.67
N ILE A 693 -23.77 37.44 15.45
CA ILE A 693 -23.56 37.44 16.93
C ILE A 693 -22.63 36.26 17.34
N LYS A 694 -21.78 36.44 18.38
CA LYS A 694 -20.73 35.53 18.91
C LYS A 694 -21.11 34.77 20.21
N ILE A 695 -20.37 33.70 20.59
CA ILE A 695 -19.52 33.57 21.82
C ILE A 695 -19.13 32.11 22.26
N SER A 696 -17.81 31.90 22.46
CA SER A 696 -16.99 31.01 23.34
C SER A 696 -17.29 29.53 23.72
N SER A 697 -16.20 28.79 23.97
CA SER A 697 -16.07 27.41 24.47
C SER A 697 -15.15 27.32 25.73
N ASN A 698 -15.16 26.18 26.47
CA ASN A 698 -14.04 25.76 27.34
C ASN A 698 -14.11 24.24 27.76
N PRO A 699 -12.99 23.48 27.86
CA PRO A 699 -12.93 22.07 28.32
C PRO A 699 -12.02 21.83 29.56
N ASP A 700 -11.97 20.62 30.16
CA ASP A 700 -10.77 20.16 30.93
C ASP A 700 -10.71 18.67 31.44
N VAL A 701 -9.52 18.29 31.97
CA VAL A 701 -9.15 17.17 32.93
C VAL A 701 -8.52 15.84 32.41
N THR A 702 -7.53 15.29 33.16
CA THR A 702 -6.61 14.17 32.78
C THR A 702 -6.03 13.34 33.99
N PHE A 703 -5.45 12.15 33.71
CA PHE A 703 -4.48 11.30 34.50
C PHE A 703 -4.94 10.56 35.78
N LYS A 704 -4.49 9.33 36.15
CA LYS A 704 -3.09 8.84 36.35
C LYS A 704 -2.96 7.31 36.67
N GLU A 705 -1.71 6.79 36.71
CA GLU A 705 -1.25 5.41 37.02
C GLU A 705 -0.19 5.42 38.18
N PRO A 706 0.76 4.45 38.41
CA PRO A 706 0.98 3.01 38.00
C PRO A 706 1.47 2.07 39.16
N LEU A 707 1.99 0.83 38.89
CA LEU A 707 3.35 0.29 39.31
C LEU A 707 3.55 -1.27 39.46
N LYS A 708 4.45 -1.85 38.62
CA LYS A 708 5.59 -2.83 38.87
C LYS A 708 5.35 -4.22 39.55
N THR A 709 6.12 -5.33 39.38
CA THR A 709 7.28 -5.88 38.57
C THR A 709 7.37 -7.43 38.86
N GLY A 710 8.19 -8.33 38.25
CA GLY A 710 9.20 -8.33 37.16
C GLY A 710 10.35 -9.38 37.40
N ASN A 711 11.14 -9.75 36.35
CA ASN A 711 12.46 -10.46 36.35
C ASN A 711 12.54 -12.00 36.65
N LEU A 712 13.51 -12.84 36.19
CA LEU A 712 14.64 -12.84 35.18
C LEU A 712 15.20 -14.29 34.95
N LEU A 713 15.82 -14.59 33.78
CA LEU A 713 16.85 -15.63 33.42
C LEU A 713 16.62 -17.14 33.79
N GLY A 714 17.23 -18.16 33.12
CA GLY A 714 18.08 -18.20 31.90
C GLY A 714 18.93 -19.49 31.74
N THR A 715 19.42 -19.74 30.50
CA THR A 715 20.66 -20.47 30.09
C THR A 715 20.82 -22.03 30.11
N ASN A 716 20.82 -22.60 28.88
CA ASN A 716 21.93 -23.34 28.20
C ASN A 716 22.46 -24.77 28.57
N LYS A 717 22.65 -25.57 27.49
CA LYS A 717 23.84 -26.35 27.01
C LYS A 717 23.80 -27.90 26.87
N ASP A 718 24.26 -28.35 25.68
CA ASP A 718 25.15 -29.50 25.32
C ASP A 718 24.82 -30.94 25.83
N CYS A 719 25.10 -32.09 25.16
CA CYS A 719 25.69 -32.40 23.84
C CYS A 719 25.49 -33.91 23.46
N GLN A 720 25.74 -34.24 22.18
CA GLN A 720 26.30 -35.51 21.62
C GLN A 720 25.47 -36.77 21.31
N ARG A 721 25.93 -37.37 20.19
CA ARG A 721 25.35 -38.32 19.21
C ARG A 721 25.23 -39.77 19.73
N ASP A 722 24.42 -40.59 19.04
CA ASP A 722 25.02 -41.66 18.23
C ASP A 722 24.16 -42.13 17.02
N ARG A 723 24.73 -43.00 16.18
CA ARG A 723 24.28 -43.36 14.81
C ARG A 723 23.37 -44.60 14.72
N VAL A 724 22.47 -44.61 13.73
CA VAL A 724 21.96 -45.84 13.06
C VAL A 724 21.80 -45.56 11.55
N GLN A 725 21.93 -46.60 10.72
CA GLN A 725 22.13 -46.58 9.26
C GLN A 725 20.93 -46.13 8.39
N ASP A 726 21.20 -46.08 7.07
CA ASP A 726 20.36 -45.56 5.98
C ASP A 726 19.04 -46.29 5.72
N VAL A 727 18.03 -45.50 5.38
CA VAL A 727 16.93 -45.89 4.48
C VAL A 727 16.80 -44.74 3.47
N GLN A 728 17.25 -44.97 2.22
CA GLN A 728 17.20 -43.95 1.16
C GLN A 728 15.76 -43.47 0.88
N SER A 729 15.66 -42.20 0.48
CA SER A 729 14.51 -41.49 -0.12
C SER A 729 13.19 -41.28 0.67
N SER A 730 13.01 -41.80 1.89
CA SER A 730 11.76 -41.61 2.65
C SER A 730 11.89 -40.72 3.90
N ARG A 731 10.89 -39.86 4.16
CA ARG A 731 10.79 -39.09 5.41
C ARG A 731 10.26 -40.00 6.52
N THR A 732 11.20 -40.72 7.11
CA THR A 732 10.96 -41.71 8.17
C THR A 732 11.40 -41.14 9.51
N VAL A 733 10.62 -41.42 10.55
CA VAL A 733 11.05 -41.31 11.95
C VAL A 733 11.14 -42.72 12.54
N GLU A 734 12.30 -43.04 13.11
CA GLU A 734 12.50 -44.21 13.97
C GLU A 734 12.37 -43.74 15.41
N ILE A 735 11.54 -44.42 16.20
CA ILE A 735 11.37 -44.14 17.64
C ILE A 735 11.85 -45.37 18.38
N LYS A 736 12.85 -45.18 19.24
CA LYS A 736 13.43 -46.23 20.09
C LYS A 736 13.17 -45.86 21.54
N ILE A 737 12.55 -46.76 22.30
CA ILE A 737 12.10 -46.47 23.67
C ILE A 737 12.76 -47.48 24.61
N SER A 738 13.58 -46.99 25.54
CA SER A 738 14.18 -47.78 26.62
C SER A 738 13.46 -47.49 27.93
N ASN A 739 12.95 -48.52 28.58
CA ASN A 739 12.24 -48.44 29.85
C ASN A 739 13.11 -49.03 30.96
N ASN A 740 13.74 -48.15 31.73
CA ASN A 740 14.59 -48.47 32.88
C ASN A 740 13.80 -48.21 34.19
N THR A 741 12.56 -48.69 34.22
CA THR A 741 11.64 -48.58 35.36
C THR A 741 11.03 -49.94 35.66
N ASP A 742 10.49 -50.10 36.87
CA ASP A 742 9.69 -51.26 37.28
C ASP A 742 8.26 -51.26 36.70
N ILE A 743 7.87 -50.21 35.97
CA ILE A 743 6.54 -50.06 35.39
C ILE A 743 6.46 -50.76 34.02
N THR A 744 5.42 -51.56 33.82
CA THR A 744 5.06 -52.10 32.49
C THR A 744 4.06 -51.17 31.81
N PHE A 745 4.37 -50.71 30.60
CA PHE A 745 3.41 -50.00 29.75
C PHE A 745 2.89 -50.92 28.64
N LYS A 746 1.63 -50.76 28.22
CA LYS A 746 0.94 -51.69 27.31
C LYS A 746 0.09 -50.93 26.29
N GLU A 747 -0.43 -51.67 25.31
CA GLU A 747 -1.46 -51.21 24.36
C GLU A 747 -1.09 -49.88 23.69
N PRO A 748 -0.08 -49.89 22.79
CA PRO A 748 0.31 -48.69 22.05
C PRO A 748 -0.85 -48.19 21.19
N LEU A 749 -1.16 -46.92 21.35
CA LEU A 749 -2.15 -46.18 20.57
C LEU A 749 -1.41 -45.11 19.76
N HIS A 750 -1.83 -44.87 18.52
CA HIS A 750 -1.22 -43.81 17.70
C HIS A 750 -2.27 -43.04 16.90
N TYR A 751 -1.97 -41.76 16.65
CA TYR A 751 -2.69 -40.92 15.70
C TYR A 751 -1.67 -40.28 14.75
N LEU A 752 -1.94 -40.36 13.45
CA LEU A 752 -1.09 -39.80 12.40
C LEU A 752 -1.87 -38.74 11.63
N GLN A 753 -1.44 -37.49 11.78
CA GLN A 753 -1.94 -36.38 10.97
C GLN A 753 -1.44 -36.53 9.52
N SER A 754 -0.19 -36.99 9.34
CA SER A 754 0.38 -37.35 8.03
C SER A 754 1.39 -38.50 8.12
N GLY A 755 1.50 -39.29 7.05
CA GLY A 755 2.31 -40.51 7.01
C GLY A 755 1.50 -41.80 7.25
N HIS A 756 2.22 -42.89 7.52
CA HIS A 756 1.71 -44.21 7.92
C HIS A 756 2.75 -44.97 8.76
N VAL A 757 2.33 -46.04 9.43
CA VAL A 757 3.24 -46.93 10.18
C VAL A 757 4.08 -47.75 9.21
N LEU A 758 5.38 -47.86 9.46
CA LEU A 758 6.33 -48.70 8.71
C LEU A 758 6.74 -49.95 9.51
N VAL A 759 7.00 -49.78 10.82
CA VAL A 759 7.22 -50.87 11.78
C VAL A 759 6.33 -50.60 12.98
N ASP A 760 5.41 -51.53 13.25
CA ASP A 760 4.42 -51.39 14.32
C ASP A 760 5.04 -51.24 15.72
N PRO A 761 4.47 -50.40 16.60
CA PRO A 761 4.85 -50.33 18.00
C PRO A 761 4.56 -51.65 18.73
N PRO A 762 5.54 -52.29 19.39
CA PRO A 762 5.32 -53.53 20.13
C PRO A 762 4.24 -53.41 21.22
N PRO A 763 3.40 -54.44 21.43
CA PRO A 763 2.20 -54.33 22.27
C PRO A 763 2.47 -54.14 23.77
N VAL A 764 3.71 -54.38 24.22
CA VAL A 764 4.14 -54.26 25.61
C VAL A 764 5.55 -53.66 25.67
N LEU A 765 5.72 -52.64 26.49
CA LEU A 765 7.00 -52.07 26.91
C LEU A 765 7.27 -52.54 28.35
N SER A 766 8.07 -53.60 28.46
CA SER A 766 8.42 -54.23 29.74
C SER A 766 9.46 -53.43 30.52
N PRO A 767 9.58 -53.65 31.84
CA PRO A 767 10.74 -53.24 32.63
C PRO A 767 12.07 -53.71 32.03
N GLU A 768 13.11 -52.91 32.19
CA GLU A 768 14.48 -53.14 31.69
C GLU A 768 14.55 -53.61 30.22
N SER A 769 13.69 -53.02 29.36
CA SER A 769 13.60 -53.39 27.94
C SER A 769 13.69 -52.19 27.00
N THR A 770 14.20 -52.44 25.80
CA THR A 770 14.26 -51.46 24.71
C THR A 770 13.51 -51.98 23.51
N ILE A 771 12.61 -51.16 22.97
CA ILE A 771 11.83 -51.44 21.77
C ILE A 771 12.10 -50.39 20.68
N SER A 772 11.78 -50.70 19.43
CA SER A 772 11.77 -49.74 18.34
C SER A 772 10.53 -49.89 17.46
N CYS A 773 10.13 -48.80 16.83
CA CYS A 773 9.06 -48.71 15.83
C CYS A 773 9.36 -47.55 14.87
N SER A 774 8.70 -47.51 13.71
CA SER A 774 8.95 -46.44 12.75
C SER A 774 7.71 -46.05 11.96
N PHE A 775 7.69 -44.78 11.56
CA PHE A 775 6.61 -44.15 10.80
C PHE A 775 7.20 -43.43 9.59
N VAL A 776 6.54 -43.49 8.44
CA VAL A 776 7.06 -43.01 7.16
C VAL A 776 6.01 -42.22 6.37
N LYS A 777 6.46 -41.26 5.56
CA LYS A 777 5.57 -40.45 4.72
C LYS A 777 4.76 -41.36 3.79
N LYS A 778 3.59 -40.90 3.38
CA LYS A 778 2.86 -41.56 2.28
C LYS A 778 3.68 -41.45 1.00
N SER A 779 3.62 -42.47 0.14
CA SER A 779 4.16 -42.35 -1.23
C SER A 779 3.47 -41.18 -1.95
N SER A 780 4.15 -40.60 -2.95
CA SER A 780 3.72 -39.45 -3.77
C SER A 780 3.22 -38.16 -3.06
N SER A 781 3.13 -38.09 -1.73
CA SER A 781 2.79 -36.86 -0.99
C SER A 781 4.02 -36.03 -0.57
N PHE A 782 3.85 -34.71 -0.55
CA PHE A 782 4.79 -33.71 -0.01
C PHE A 782 4.55 -33.39 1.47
N GLN A 783 3.68 -34.14 2.14
CA GLN A 783 3.56 -34.06 3.58
C GLN A 783 4.65 -34.92 4.24
N GLY A 784 5.12 -34.44 5.39
CA GLY A 784 6.05 -35.18 6.22
C GLY A 784 5.38 -36.36 6.95
N THR A 785 6.06 -36.85 7.98
CA THR A 785 5.50 -37.80 8.94
C THR A 785 5.20 -37.06 10.24
N VAL A 786 3.92 -36.94 10.58
CA VAL A 786 3.45 -36.15 11.73
C VAL A 786 2.41 -36.95 12.51
N GLY A 787 2.63 -37.09 13.82
CA GLY A 787 1.72 -37.83 14.68
C GLY A 787 2.19 -37.96 16.13
N ILE A 788 1.47 -38.80 16.86
CA ILE A 788 1.70 -39.10 18.28
C ILE A 788 1.57 -40.60 18.53
N LEU A 789 2.46 -41.12 19.38
CA LEU A 789 2.46 -42.50 19.88
C LEU A 789 2.27 -42.47 21.39
N VAL A 790 1.34 -43.25 21.92
CA VAL A 790 0.96 -43.29 23.34
C VAL A 790 1.04 -44.71 23.88
N TYR A 791 1.74 -44.91 24.99
CA TYR A 791 1.81 -46.18 25.73
C TYR A 791 1.08 -46.06 27.08
N GLN A 792 0.22 -47.02 27.38
CA GLN A 792 -0.64 -46.95 28.57
C GLN A 792 0.03 -47.60 29.79
N GLY A 793 0.27 -46.81 30.85
CA GLY A 793 0.76 -47.32 32.14
C GLY A 793 -0.37 -47.42 33.20
N PRO A 794 -0.07 -47.93 34.41
CA PRO A 794 -1.07 -48.18 35.45
C PRO A 794 -1.68 -46.93 36.10
N SER A 795 -0.97 -45.80 36.05
CA SER A 795 -1.40 -44.52 36.66
C SER A 795 -1.00 -43.29 35.84
N VAL A 796 -0.17 -43.48 34.81
CA VAL A 796 0.27 -42.45 33.89
C VAL A 796 0.52 -43.09 32.52
N HIS A 797 0.05 -42.43 31.46
CA HIS A 797 0.27 -42.83 30.08
C HIS A 797 1.37 -41.95 29.47
N LEU A 798 2.29 -42.56 28.73
CA LEU A 798 3.43 -41.88 28.09
C LEU A 798 3.08 -41.53 26.66
N ALA A 799 3.28 -40.28 26.25
CA ALA A 799 2.97 -39.81 24.90
C ALA A 799 4.19 -39.15 24.23
N PHE A 800 4.42 -39.51 22.98
CA PHE A 800 5.57 -39.12 22.17
C PHE A 800 5.08 -38.53 20.85
N LEU A 801 5.18 -37.21 20.70
CA LEU A 801 4.80 -36.50 19.47
C LEU A 801 6.04 -36.31 18.58
N PHE A 802 5.85 -36.51 17.28
CA PHE A 802 6.85 -36.29 16.25
C PHE A 802 6.25 -35.54 15.07
N SER A 803 7.00 -34.59 14.53
CA SER A 803 6.71 -33.87 13.30
C SER A 803 7.98 -33.79 12.48
N VAL A 804 8.10 -34.66 11.48
CA VAL A 804 9.25 -34.75 10.57
C VAL A 804 8.83 -34.25 9.20
N PRO A 805 9.00 -32.93 8.91
CA PRO A 805 8.45 -32.32 7.71
C PRO A 805 9.13 -32.80 6.43
N PHE A 806 8.43 -32.65 5.31
CA PHE A 806 8.97 -33.00 4.00
C PHE A 806 10.14 -32.10 3.60
N ASN A 807 10.06 -30.78 3.87
CA ASN A 807 11.11 -29.83 3.53
C ASN A 807 11.72 -29.18 4.77
N TYR A 808 12.93 -29.62 5.15
CA TYR A 808 13.70 -29.07 6.28
C TYR A 808 14.16 -27.62 6.10
N ALA A 809 14.02 -27.04 4.90
CA ALA A 809 14.33 -25.63 4.65
C ALA A 809 13.18 -24.67 5.01
N LEU A 810 11.93 -25.15 4.97
CA LEU A 810 10.73 -24.35 5.27
C LEU A 810 10.19 -24.62 6.68
N HIS A 811 10.35 -25.86 7.17
CA HIS A 811 9.89 -26.29 8.49
C HIS A 811 10.95 -27.16 9.16
N ARG A 812 11.16 -27.01 10.47
CA ARG A 812 12.08 -27.85 11.23
C ARG A 812 11.37 -29.08 11.80
N ILE A 813 12.14 -30.06 12.25
CA ILE A 813 11.58 -31.19 13.01
C ILE A 813 11.09 -30.66 14.37
N GLU A 814 9.84 -30.96 14.71
CA GLU A 814 9.34 -30.76 16.08
C GLU A 814 9.13 -32.12 16.75
N PHE A 815 9.30 -32.16 18.07
CA PHE A 815 9.00 -33.33 18.88
C PHE A 815 8.55 -32.91 20.27
N ALA A 816 7.74 -33.74 20.92
CA ALA A 816 7.30 -33.50 22.30
C ALA A 816 7.22 -34.78 23.12
N LEU A 817 7.43 -34.61 24.42
CA LEU A 817 7.12 -35.58 25.47
C LEU A 817 5.86 -35.12 26.20
N ALA A 818 4.95 -36.02 26.52
CA ALA A 818 3.85 -35.73 27.44
C ALA A 818 3.52 -36.93 28.34
N THR A 819 2.97 -36.61 29.52
CA THR A 819 2.41 -37.55 30.50
C THR A 819 0.95 -37.22 30.72
N ILE A 820 0.10 -38.24 30.67
CA ILE A 820 -1.36 -38.13 30.78
C ILE A 820 -1.83 -38.94 31.99
N THR A 821 -2.58 -38.35 32.92
CA THR A 821 -3.07 -39.02 34.14
C THR A 821 -4.56 -39.35 34.12
N GLU A 822 -5.33 -38.79 33.18
CA GLU A 822 -6.72 -39.19 32.94
C GLU A 822 -6.83 -40.47 32.11
N PRO A 823 -7.93 -41.25 32.26
CA PRO A 823 -8.23 -42.36 31.36
C PRO A 823 -8.29 -41.87 29.92
N LEU A 824 -7.49 -42.46 29.02
CA LEU A 824 -7.45 -42.00 27.63
C LEU A 824 -8.85 -42.00 26.99
N SER A 825 -9.38 -40.81 26.76
CA SER A 825 -10.53 -40.65 25.86
C SER A 825 -10.12 -41.14 24.47
N ARG A 826 -11.04 -41.76 23.72
CA ARG A 826 -10.75 -42.33 22.38
C ARG A 826 -10.34 -41.29 21.31
N ASN A 827 -10.16 -40.03 21.67
CA ASN A 827 -9.83 -38.94 20.77
C ASN A 827 -8.38 -38.48 20.97
N LEU A 828 -7.44 -39.24 20.38
CA LEU A 828 -6.01 -38.92 20.34
C LEU A 828 -5.70 -37.65 19.53
N GLU A 829 -6.57 -37.28 18.60
CA GLU A 829 -6.47 -36.06 17.78
C GLU A 829 -6.54 -34.80 18.65
N ARG A 830 -7.44 -34.76 19.64
CA ARG A 830 -7.47 -33.67 20.64
C ARG A 830 -6.19 -33.60 21.47
N VAL A 831 -5.69 -34.75 21.94
CA VAL A 831 -4.45 -34.79 22.72
C VAL A 831 -3.26 -34.30 21.88
N PHE A 832 -3.22 -34.65 20.59
CA PHE A 832 -2.25 -34.13 19.64
C PHE A 832 -2.37 -32.60 19.46
N ASP A 833 -3.60 -32.09 19.27
CA ASP A 833 -3.86 -30.66 19.12
C ASP A 833 -3.46 -29.86 20.38
N ASP A 834 -3.82 -30.33 21.57
CA ASP A 834 -3.53 -29.65 22.84
C ASP A 834 -2.02 -29.56 23.11
N ILE A 835 -1.28 -30.65 22.87
CA ILE A 835 0.21 -30.66 22.94
C ILE A 835 0.81 -29.73 21.88
N THR A 836 0.23 -29.69 20.67
CA THR A 836 0.76 -28.87 19.57
C THR A 836 0.54 -27.37 19.79
N GLN A 837 -0.60 -26.99 20.38
CA GLN A 837 -0.98 -25.61 20.70
C GLN A 837 -0.40 -25.12 22.04
N GLY A 838 0.09 -26.01 22.89
CA GLY A 838 0.61 -25.66 24.22
C GLY A 838 -0.47 -25.51 25.29
N ASN A 839 -1.67 -26.07 25.06
CA ASN A 839 -2.78 -26.06 26.01
C ASN A 839 -2.54 -27.12 27.10
N GLY A 840 -1.73 -26.78 28.12
CA GLY A 840 -1.52 -27.64 29.27
C GLY A 840 -2.72 -27.67 30.22
N SER A 841 -3.02 -28.84 30.78
CA SER A 841 -3.94 -29.01 31.93
C SER A 841 -3.18 -29.67 33.10
N PRO A 842 -3.74 -29.70 34.32
CA PRO A 842 -3.14 -30.46 35.42
C PRO A 842 -2.93 -31.94 35.11
N GLU A 843 -3.74 -32.50 34.20
CA GLU A 843 -3.79 -33.91 33.81
C GLU A 843 -3.01 -34.23 32.53
N LEU A 844 -2.57 -33.20 31.79
CA LEU A 844 -1.74 -33.28 30.58
C LEU A 844 -0.52 -32.38 30.73
N LYS A 845 0.60 -32.98 31.13
CA LYS A 845 1.89 -32.27 31.26
C LYS A 845 2.77 -32.58 30.05
N ALA A 846 3.15 -31.55 29.29
CA ALA A 846 3.93 -31.69 28.07
C ALA A 846 5.19 -30.82 28.05
N ALA A 847 6.21 -31.25 27.31
CA ALA A 847 7.38 -30.49 26.93
C ALA A 847 7.63 -30.67 25.43
N LYS A 848 7.70 -29.56 24.67
CA LYS A 848 7.89 -29.53 23.21
C LYS A 848 9.20 -28.84 22.85
N SER A 849 9.88 -29.31 21.81
CA SER A 849 11.07 -28.65 21.24
C SER A 849 11.05 -28.70 19.72
N GLU A 850 11.59 -27.65 19.13
CA GLU A 850 12.01 -27.61 17.73
C GLU A 850 13.49 -28.05 17.65
N LEU A 851 13.85 -28.80 16.61
CA LEU A 851 15.20 -29.31 16.40
C LEU A 851 16.07 -28.25 15.69
N GLN A 852 16.92 -27.54 16.45
CA GLN A 852 17.75 -26.45 15.90
C GLN A 852 19.16 -26.85 15.44
N THR A 853 19.66 -27.98 15.93
CA THR A 853 20.95 -28.59 15.57
C THR A 853 20.70 -30.02 15.07
N PRO A 854 21.67 -30.75 14.47
CA PRO A 854 21.46 -32.12 13.97
C PRO A 854 20.98 -33.14 15.02
N GLN A 855 20.96 -32.74 16.29
CA GLN A 855 20.44 -33.44 17.45
C GLN A 855 19.92 -32.42 18.46
N GLY A 856 18.91 -32.78 19.26
CA GLY A 856 18.33 -31.98 20.34
C GLY A 856 17.61 -32.87 21.35
N THR A 857 17.53 -32.43 22.62
CA THR A 857 17.05 -33.27 23.73
C THR A 857 15.97 -32.55 24.53
N LEU A 858 14.92 -33.28 24.88
CA LEU A 858 13.88 -32.92 25.83
C LEU A 858 13.98 -33.75 27.10
N LYS A 859 13.56 -33.17 28.22
CA LYS A 859 13.37 -33.85 29.50
C LYS A 859 12.02 -33.44 30.10
N LEU A 860 11.24 -34.42 30.53
CA LEU A 860 9.99 -34.25 31.25
C LEU A 860 10.07 -35.02 32.57
N GLU A 861 9.72 -34.37 33.69
CA GLU A 861 9.62 -35.00 35.01
C GLU A 861 8.16 -35.02 35.45
N HIS A 862 7.65 -36.19 35.89
CA HIS A 862 6.32 -36.36 36.45
C HIS A 862 6.38 -37.39 37.58
N ASP A 863 6.00 -37.00 38.80
CA ASP A 863 6.14 -37.81 40.01
C ASP A 863 7.54 -38.44 40.17
N SER A 864 7.61 -39.77 40.19
CA SER A 864 8.84 -40.57 40.24
C SER A 864 9.43 -40.86 38.85
N LEU A 865 8.84 -40.41 37.75
CA LEU A 865 9.33 -40.67 36.39
C LEU A 865 10.12 -39.49 35.81
N ILE A 866 11.24 -39.84 35.18
CA ILE A 866 12.07 -38.96 34.35
C ILE A 866 12.07 -39.53 32.94
N ILE A 867 11.49 -38.78 31.99
CA ILE A 867 11.45 -39.14 30.58
C ILE A 867 12.42 -38.20 29.85
N LYS A 868 13.39 -38.76 29.14
CA LYS A 868 14.31 -38.04 28.26
C LYS A 868 14.05 -38.48 26.83
N ALA A 869 14.02 -37.56 25.88
CA ALA A 869 13.97 -37.89 24.47
C ALA A 869 15.02 -37.09 23.71
N THR A 870 15.80 -37.77 22.88
CA THR A 870 16.81 -37.16 22.03
C THR A 870 16.42 -37.40 20.58
N MET A 871 16.02 -36.33 19.89
CA MET A 871 15.73 -36.34 18.46
C MET A 871 17.02 -36.01 17.69
N SER A 872 17.28 -36.73 16.61
CA SER A 872 18.39 -36.47 15.67
C SER A 872 17.92 -36.58 14.22
N ASN A 873 18.65 -35.95 13.30
CA ASN A 873 18.34 -35.93 11.86
C ASN A 873 19.58 -36.28 11.02
N ILE A 874 20.27 -37.36 11.42
CA ILE A 874 21.51 -37.82 10.79
C ILE A 874 21.14 -39.04 9.93
N HIS A 875 21.05 -38.84 8.60
CA HIS A 875 20.52 -39.75 7.57
C HIS A 875 19.02 -40.06 7.63
N VAL A 876 18.48 -40.39 8.81
CA VAL A 876 17.04 -40.60 9.06
C VAL A 876 16.68 -39.92 10.38
N ALA A 877 15.45 -39.43 10.56
CA ALA A 877 15.05 -38.85 11.83
C ALA A 877 14.94 -39.95 12.90
N LYS A 878 15.60 -39.80 14.04
CA LYS A 878 15.62 -40.80 15.13
C LYS A 878 15.33 -40.16 16.47
N MET A 879 14.36 -40.71 17.19
CA MET A 879 13.95 -40.29 18.53
C MET A 879 14.27 -41.39 19.53
N ASP A 880 15.40 -41.24 20.23
CA ASP A 880 15.81 -42.11 21.33
C ASP A 880 15.17 -41.61 22.63
N VAL A 881 14.21 -42.38 23.16
CA VAL A 881 13.49 -42.12 24.41
C VAL A 881 14.04 -43.03 25.51
N VAL A 882 14.31 -42.46 26.67
CA VAL A 882 14.71 -43.17 27.89
C VAL A 882 13.77 -42.78 29.01
N VAL A 883 13.13 -43.77 29.63
CA VAL A 883 12.26 -43.62 30.80
C VAL A 883 12.99 -44.21 32.01
N GLU A 884 13.17 -43.41 33.05
CA GLU A 884 13.90 -43.76 34.28
C GLU A 884 13.06 -43.45 35.52
N THR A 885 13.18 -44.27 36.55
CA THR A 885 12.67 -43.91 37.89
C THR A 885 13.67 -42.98 38.57
N ARG A 886 13.16 -41.87 39.11
CA ARG A 886 13.90 -40.89 39.91
C ARG A 886 14.51 -41.61 41.12
N ALA A 887 15.85 -41.57 41.23
CA ALA A 887 16.54 -42.06 42.41
C ALA A 887 16.01 -41.33 43.68
N PRO A 888 15.87 -42.04 44.81
CA PRO A 888 15.30 -41.50 46.05
C PRO A 888 16.13 -40.37 46.68
#